data_AF-A0A7C7KXG1-F1
#
_entry.id   AF-A0A7C7KXG1-F1
#
_cell.length_a   1.000
_cell.length_b   1.000
_cell.length_c   1.000
_cell.angle_alpha   90.00
_cell.angle_beta   90.00
_cell.angle_gamma   90.00
#
_symmetry.space_group_name_H-M   'P 1'
#
loop_
_entity.id
_entity.type
_entity.pdbx_description
1 polymer ?
#
loop_
_entity_poly.entity_id
_entity_poly.type
_entity_poly.pdbx_seq_one_letter_code
_entity_poly.pdbx_strand_id
1 'polypeptide(L)'
;MDFIHLDEAWGAYPEAIELHERHPFLVVVPNNFGMTYVDSEAFRYGWCAMAEKAGHPRDWDAFHKNLRETAKRAYGVTIWRWLNLNESGFYADISFATTLANRSTDYTFSPPSPQFIRFSRKFADYLYASFVDIYPSQDAVTLEHAHSAIRFALNRRTFVSGREELILHVFNTNPNAKVERSIAVRIDVRGFNLPPSPSVTFASPDTPPMRISARLNDGVITFEVPAVKVWGIVIIGKPLFPRVHLRMVRRGGERLRYPLDNHIVPGEPFEVELRAEILDMRDEGFEVELHLPKGWRIQSHQSTANHTWRYIIVPSPNARIGGGFAITPLVRLQDEVMPSFPLQVVAQPKLSFRILPPCIDAPAQSMSDFKLEVWNNSRPCRAHVTLSPPMRWESSRTEFEFSLSANEVQTAEFKMQAPDVGARFWFYKDAHVKVAWHADYADGKGVDGSASVRVRVFPATFEVYHRGVEKGIMHGYPNAYFRDWDVDGAKRALLDGKFVVIWLVNQDPKEFAPLVDWFLEHSGGVVWMGMPFPSKNCPVELVRADVRPQWLTIGRARTHPLIAPVIRFKGAFGPEHGFRGYMVRAKEQSEVIATWLTDLSPAKASIDGTPAIVISRDPKRRIAYVASDLEVDNERNYLFEERWHKHNLWHLTYLIYNLLAWASGASPI
;
A
#
# COMPACT_ATOMS: atom_id res chain seq x y z
N MET A 1 19.14 15.69 -24.94
CA MET A 1 18.12 14.64 -24.91
C MET A 1 17.39 14.77 -23.60
N ASP A 2 16.07 14.74 -23.67
CA ASP A 2 15.16 15.19 -22.63
C ASP A 2 15.42 14.51 -21.27
N PHE A 3 15.67 15.35 -20.28
CA PHE A 3 15.90 14.97 -18.89
C PHE A 3 14.59 14.49 -18.29
N ILE A 4 14.38 13.18 -18.13
CA ILE A 4 13.36 12.71 -17.19
C ILE A 4 13.96 12.87 -15.80
N HIS A 5 13.73 14.05 -15.23
CA HIS A 5 13.93 14.30 -13.82
C HIS A 5 13.08 13.31 -13.01
N LEU A 6 13.61 12.76 -11.92
CA LEU A 6 12.77 12.14 -10.87
C LEU A 6 11.66 13.10 -10.38
N ASP A 7 11.90 14.40 -10.53
CA ASP A 7 10.96 15.49 -10.31
C ASP A 7 9.78 15.48 -11.30
N GLU A 8 9.95 14.99 -12.54
CA GLU A 8 8.88 14.84 -13.54
C GLU A 8 8.11 13.52 -13.39
N ALA A 9 8.78 12.45 -12.96
CA ALA A 9 8.09 11.20 -12.60
C ALA A 9 7.21 11.36 -11.35
N TRP A 10 7.54 12.29 -10.45
CA TRP A 10 6.74 12.62 -9.26
C TRP A 10 5.79 13.81 -9.49
N GLY A 11 6.12 14.72 -10.41
CA GLY A 11 5.25 15.81 -10.83
C GLY A 11 4.00 15.36 -11.60
N ALA A 12 4.04 14.18 -12.22
CA ALA A 12 2.91 13.61 -12.95
C ALA A 12 1.95 12.76 -12.09
N TYR A 13 2.33 12.37 -10.86
CA TYR A 13 1.54 11.48 -9.99
C TYR A 13 1.55 11.94 -8.52
N PRO A 14 0.87 13.05 -8.19
CA PRO A 14 0.80 13.60 -6.83
C PRO A 14 0.30 12.58 -5.79
N GLU A 15 -0.51 11.60 -6.20
CA GLU A 15 -1.04 10.56 -5.30
C GLU A 15 0.06 9.60 -4.80
N ALA A 16 1.13 9.37 -5.57
CA ALA A 16 2.23 8.48 -5.19
C ALA A 16 3.10 9.08 -4.06
N ILE A 17 3.23 10.41 -4.04
CA ILE A 17 3.89 11.16 -2.96
C ILE A 17 3.06 11.02 -1.67
N GLU A 18 1.74 11.19 -1.76
CA GLU A 18 0.83 11.09 -0.61
C GLU A 18 0.82 9.67 0.00
N LEU A 19 1.01 8.64 -0.83
CA LEU A 19 1.17 7.24 -0.41
C LEU A 19 2.51 6.96 0.27
N HIS A 20 3.61 7.51 -0.25
CA HIS A 20 4.95 7.37 0.34
C HIS A 20 5.06 8.13 1.68
N GLU A 21 4.45 9.31 1.76
CA GLU A 21 4.44 10.16 2.95
C GLU A 21 3.55 9.59 4.08
N ARG A 22 2.44 8.93 3.75
CA ARG A 22 1.58 8.26 4.74
C ARG A 22 2.10 6.87 5.16
N HIS A 23 2.93 6.24 4.33
CA HIS A 23 3.53 4.94 4.58
C HIS A 23 5.03 4.99 4.28
N PRO A 24 5.88 5.42 5.25
CA PRO A 24 7.31 5.67 5.04
C PRO A 24 8.16 4.45 4.67
N PHE A 25 7.53 3.29 4.43
CA PHE A 25 8.15 2.07 3.92
C PHE A 25 7.79 1.75 2.45
N LEU A 26 7.00 2.60 1.77
CA LEU A 26 6.40 2.31 0.46
C LEU A 26 7.06 3.12 -0.68
N VAL A 27 8.09 2.63 -1.36
CA VAL A 27 8.67 3.33 -2.54
C VAL A 27 7.91 2.95 -3.81
N VAL A 28 7.37 3.92 -4.55
CA VAL A 28 6.83 3.74 -5.91
C VAL A 28 7.98 3.86 -6.92
N VAL A 29 8.20 2.82 -7.72
CA VAL A 29 9.18 2.86 -8.84
C VAL A 29 8.42 2.82 -10.16
N PRO A 30 8.40 3.91 -10.96
CA PRO A 30 7.72 3.96 -12.24
C PRO A 30 8.65 3.41 -13.32
N ASN A 31 8.75 2.08 -13.43
CA ASN A 31 9.14 1.48 -14.70
C ASN A 31 8.72 0.01 -14.76
N ASN A 32 7.53 -0.21 -15.32
CA ASN A 32 7.09 -1.39 -16.08
C ASN A 32 5.56 -1.37 -16.11
N PHE A 33 4.98 -1.40 -17.31
CA PHE A 33 3.55 -1.39 -17.66
C PHE A 33 2.71 -2.56 -17.09
N GLY A 34 2.86 -2.90 -15.80
CA GLY A 34 1.94 -3.74 -15.04
C GLY A 34 1.18 -2.85 -14.07
N MET A 35 -0.05 -2.45 -14.43
CA MET A 35 -0.94 -1.76 -13.51
C MET A 35 -1.41 -2.72 -12.42
N THR A 36 -0.69 -2.76 -11.31
CA THR A 36 -1.25 -3.22 -10.03
C THR A 36 -1.65 -1.96 -9.26
N TYR A 37 -2.93 -1.60 -9.35
CA TYR A 37 -3.50 -0.45 -8.66
C TYR A 37 -3.44 -0.69 -7.15
N VAL A 38 -2.56 0.04 -6.46
CA VAL A 38 -2.54 0.14 -4.99
C VAL A 38 -2.53 1.63 -4.67
N ASP A 39 -3.72 2.21 -4.60
CA ASP A 39 -3.93 3.52 -4.00
C ASP A 39 -4.44 3.33 -2.56
N SER A 40 -4.12 4.31 -1.71
CA SER A 40 -4.33 4.54 -0.28
C SER A 40 -5.67 4.12 0.32
N GLU A 41 -6.60 3.56 -0.45
CA GLU A 41 -7.92 3.15 -0.02
C GLU A 41 -8.48 1.79 -0.50
N ALA A 42 -7.70 0.89 -1.09
CA ALA A 42 -8.24 -0.39 -1.58
C ALA A 42 -7.48 -1.64 -1.08
N PHE A 43 -7.83 -2.11 0.12
CA PHE A 43 -7.22 -3.29 0.77
C PHE A 43 -7.84 -4.64 0.40
N ARG A 44 -8.77 -4.74 -0.57
CA ARG A 44 -9.67 -5.92 -0.63
C ARG A 44 -9.14 -7.19 -1.30
N TYR A 45 -8.33 -7.11 -2.36
CA TYR A 45 -7.73 -8.35 -2.91
C TYR A 45 -6.71 -8.97 -1.95
N GLY A 46 -6.05 -8.13 -1.15
CA GLY A 46 -5.17 -8.58 -0.09
C GLY A 46 -5.88 -8.91 1.23
N TRP A 47 -7.10 -8.43 1.48
CA TRP A 47 -7.73 -8.58 2.80
C TRP A 47 -8.20 -9.99 3.11
N CYS A 48 -8.62 -10.80 2.14
CA CYS A 48 -9.03 -12.16 2.47
C CYS A 48 -7.82 -13.05 2.83
N ALA A 49 -6.74 -12.97 2.05
CA ALA A 49 -5.48 -13.63 2.40
C ALA A 49 -4.77 -13.03 3.64
N MET A 50 -4.94 -11.73 3.90
CA MET A 50 -4.38 -11.07 5.09
C MET A 50 -5.23 -11.26 6.35
N ALA A 51 -6.57 -11.31 6.28
CA ALA A 51 -7.43 -11.54 7.45
C ALA A 51 -7.27 -12.97 7.99
N GLU A 52 -7.03 -13.95 7.11
CA GLU A 52 -6.65 -15.32 7.49
C GLU A 52 -5.33 -15.37 8.28
N LYS A 53 -4.38 -14.46 8.03
CA LYS A 53 -3.06 -14.44 8.69
C LYS A 53 -2.89 -13.39 9.79
N ALA A 54 -3.61 -12.26 9.73
CA ALA A 54 -3.42 -11.10 10.59
C ALA A 54 -4.66 -10.74 11.43
N GLY A 55 -5.83 -11.34 11.18
CA GLY A 55 -7.08 -11.05 11.90
C GLY A 55 -7.93 -9.93 11.27
N HIS A 56 -9.06 -9.58 11.90
CA HIS A 56 -9.97 -8.56 11.37
C HIS A 56 -9.57 -7.14 11.84
N PRO A 57 -9.63 -6.10 10.98
CA PRO A 57 -9.34 -4.71 11.36
C PRO A 57 -10.25 -4.08 12.42
N ARG A 58 -11.33 -4.79 12.82
CA ARG A 58 -12.20 -4.39 13.93
C ARG A 58 -11.46 -4.51 15.26
N ASP A 59 -10.48 -5.42 15.35
CA ASP A 59 -9.49 -5.46 16.43
C ASP A 59 -8.17 -4.86 15.89
N TRP A 60 -8.18 -3.54 15.77
CA TRP A 60 -7.13 -2.78 15.08
C TRP A 60 -5.74 -3.01 15.67
N ASP A 61 -5.64 -3.13 17.00
CA ASP A 61 -4.36 -3.29 17.70
C ASP A 61 -3.74 -4.67 17.40
N ALA A 62 -4.54 -5.74 17.43
CA ALA A 62 -4.09 -7.08 17.06
C ALA A 62 -3.75 -7.18 15.57
N PHE A 63 -4.61 -6.64 14.70
CA PHE A 63 -4.40 -6.61 13.26
C PHE A 63 -3.09 -5.90 12.88
N HIS A 64 -2.89 -4.69 13.41
CA HIS A 64 -1.71 -3.88 13.15
C HIS A 64 -0.42 -4.53 13.70
N LYS A 65 -0.49 -5.17 14.87
CA LYS A 65 0.65 -5.93 15.42
C LYS A 65 1.06 -7.06 14.49
N ASN A 66 0.11 -7.89 14.03
CA ASN A 66 0.38 -9.03 13.16
C ASN A 66 0.92 -8.60 11.79
N LEU A 67 0.37 -7.51 11.24
CA LEU A 67 0.85 -6.91 9.99
C LEU A 67 2.27 -6.36 10.15
N ARG A 68 2.56 -5.70 11.27
CA ARG A 68 3.91 -5.19 11.58
C ARG A 68 4.91 -6.30 11.80
N GLU A 69 4.54 -7.40 12.45
CA GLU A 69 5.42 -8.57 12.60
C GLU A 69 5.71 -9.24 11.25
N THR A 70 4.71 -9.34 10.37
CA THR A 70 4.87 -9.86 9.01
C THR A 70 5.77 -8.95 8.17
N ALA A 71 5.57 -7.63 8.22
CA ALA A 71 6.42 -6.65 7.53
C ALA A 71 7.85 -6.60 8.08
N LYS A 72 8.04 -6.75 9.41
CA LYS A 72 9.36 -6.84 10.05
C LYS A 72 10.13 -8.08 9.59
N ARG A 73 9.45 -9.22 9.42
CA ARG A 73 10.06 -10.44 8.84
C ARG A 73 10.44 -10.26 7.37
N ALA A 74 9.78 -9.33 6.67
CA ALA A 74 10.08 -8.97 5.28
C ALA A 74 11.10 -7.81 5.13
N TYR A 75 11.70 -7.33 6.24
CA TYR A 75 12.76 -6.31 6.29
C TYR A 75 12.58 -5.05 5.43
N GLY A 76 11.33 -4.65 5.15
CA GLY A 76 11.03 -3.36 4.49
C GLY A 76 11.02 -3.37 2.95
N VAL A 77 10.84 -4.52 2.30
CA VAL A 77 10.66 -4.62 0.85
C VAL A 77 9.17 -4.48 0.48
N THR A 78 8.82 -3.53 -0.40
CA THR A 78 7.41 -3.16 -0.71
C THR A 78 6.93 -3.46 -2.13
N ILE A 79 7.69 -4.23 -2.94
CA ILE A 79 7.22 -4.76 -4.23
C ILE A 79 7.50 -6.26 -4.31
N TRP A 80 6.49 -7.02 -4.77
CA TRP A 80 6.59 -8.45 -5.05
C TRP A 80 6.88 -8.66 -6.54
N ARG A 81 8.16 -8.89 -6.90
CA ARG A 81 8.53 -9.56 -8.15
C ARG A 81 9.53 -10.66 -7.84
N TRP A 82 9.25 -11.84 -8.37
CA TRP A 82 9.88 -13.11 -7.98
C TRP A 82 11.20 -13.30 -8.72
N LEU A 83 12.32 -13.27 -7.99
CA LEU A 83 13.55 -13.96 -8.36
C LEU A 83 14.15 -14.59 -7.10
N ASN A 84 13.84 -15.87 -6.90
CA ASN A 84 14.21 -16.58 -5.70
C ASN A 84 15.66 -17.09 -5.80
N LEU A 85 16.62 -16.34 -5.26
CA LEU A 85 17.96 -16.85 -4.97
C LEU A 85 18.02 -17.23 -3.49
N ASN A 86 17.78 -18.50 -3.19
CA ASN A 86 17.80 -19.10 -1.84
C ASN A 86 19.20 -19.11 -1.17
N GLU A 87 20.18 -18.35 -1.67
CA GLU A 87 21.57 -18.41 -1.22
C GLU A 87 22.00 -17.11 -0.52
N SER A 88 22.28 -17.22 0.79
CA SER A 88 22.91 -16.17 1.60
C SER A 88 24.43 -16.12 1.39
N GLY A 89 25.06 -14.99 1.72
CA GLY A 89 26.51 -14.81 1.60
C GLY A 89 26.93 -14.11 0.32
N PHE A 90 27.91 -14.66 -0.40
CA PHE A 90 28.58 -14.00 -1.53
C PHE A 90 27.62 -13.47 -2.61
N TYR A 91 26.64 -14.29 -3.03
CA TYR A 91 25.71 -13.91 -4.09
C TYR A 91 24.69 -12.84 -3.66
N ALA A 92 24.34 -12.79 -2.37
CA ALA A 92 23.56 -11.70 -1.80
C ALA A 92 24.36 -10.39 -1.78
N ASP A 93 25.63 -10.46 -1.39
CA ASP A 93 26.52 -9.30 -1.30
C ASP A 93 26.87 -8.72 -2.68
N ILE A 94 27.18 -9.56 -3.67
CA ILE A 94 27.46 -9.13 -5.04
C ILE A 94 26.21 -8.52 -5.69
N SER A 95 25.03 -9.14 -5.50
CA SER A 95 23.78 -8.59 -6.02
C SER A 95 23.54 -7.23 -5.41
N PHE A 96 23.57 -7.10 -4.08
CA PHE A 96 23.42 -5.83 -3.38
C PHE A 96 24.39 -4.75 -3.90
N ALA A 97 25.67 -5.09 -4.08
CA ALA A 97 26.67 -4.16 -4.58
C ALA A 97 26.40 -3.72 -6.03
N THR A 98 26.02 -4.63 -6.91
CA THR A 98 25.70 -4.32 -8.32
C THR A 98 24.41 -3.51 -8.46
N THR A 99 23.38 -3.78 -7.64
CA THR A 99 22.16 -2.98 -7.52
C THR A 99 22.50 -1.53 -7.17
N LEU A 100 23.38 -1.31 -6.18
CA LEU A 100 23.79 0.03 -5.78
C LEU A 100 24.59 0.76 -6.86
N ALA A 101 25.48 0.07 -7.57
CA ALA A 101 26.32 0.68 -8.60
C ALA A 101 25.53 1.06 -9.86
N ASN A 102 24.62 0.19 -10.29
CA ASN A 102 23.85 0.37 -11.53
C ASN A 102 22.50 1.06 -11.32
N ARG A 103 22.11 1.35 -10.08
CA ARG A 103 20.76 1.82 -9.71
C ARG A 103 19.63 0.95 -10.30
N SER A 104 19.91 -0.33 -10.55
CA SER A 104 18.94 -1.27 -11.12
C SER A 104 18.08 -1.90 -10.03
N THR A 105 16.91 -2.41 -10.41
CA THR A 105 15.90 -3.00 -9.51
C THR A 105 15.96 -4.53 -9.49
N ASP A 106 17.17 -5.11 -9.51
CA ASP A 106 17.33 -6.54 -9.30
C ASP A 106 17.41 -6.84 -7.81
N TYR A 107 16.46 -7.65 -7.32
CA TYR A 107 16.35 -8.06 -5.92
C TYR A 107 16.95 -9.44 -5.71
N THR A 108 17.70 -9.59 -4.61
CA THR A 108 17.96 -10.87 -3.94
C THR A 108 17.19 -10.94 -2.63
N PHE A 109 16.45 -12.01 -2.39
CA PHE A 109 15.77 -12.28 -1.11
C PHE A 109 16.70 -12.62 0.05
N SER A 110 17.99 -12.79 -0.24
CA SER A 110 19.01 -13.05 0.77
C SER A 110 19.56 -11.72 1.29
N PRO A 111 19.53 -11.48 2.61
CA PRO A 111 20.02 -10.22 3.17
C PRO A 111 21.53 -10.11 2.94
N PRO A 112 22.05 -8.94 2.49
CA PRO A 112 23.48 -8.72 2.41
C PRO A 112 24.09 -8.75 3.81
N SER A 113 25.37 -9.08 3.87
CA SER A 113 26.15 -9.11 5.10
C SER A 113 26.17 -7.71 5.77
N PRO A 114 26.11 -7.62 7.11
CA PRO A 114 26.08 -6.34 7.83
C PRO A 114 27.24 -5.38 7.48
N GLN A 115 28.39 -5.92 7.09
CA GLN A 115 29.54 -5.12 6.65
C GLN A 115 29.28 -4.36 5.35
N PHE A 116 28.57 -4.95 4.39
CA PHE A 116 28.20 -4.29 3.13
C PHE A 116 27.17 -3.19 3.37
N ILE A 117 26.24 -3.40 4.30
CA ILE A 117 25.27 -2.38 4.74
C ILE A 117 26.00 -1.20 5.41
N ARG A 118 26.97 -1.47 6.29
CA ARG A 118 27.77 -0.40 6.93
C ARG A 118 28.59 0.36 5.90
N PHE A 119 29.23 -0.36 4.98
CA PHE A 119 30.03 0.23 3.91
C PHE A 119 29.19 1.12 2.98
N SER A 120 28.03 0.64 2.51
CA SER A 120 27.15 1.43 1.64
C SER A 120 26.62 2.68 2.33
N ARG A 121 26.26 2.58 3.62
CA ARG A 121 25.89 3.76 4.43
C ARG A 121 27.04 4.76 4.56
N LYS A 122 28.27 4.28 4.75
CA LYS A 122 29.45 5.13 4.88
C LYS A 122 29.76 5.91 3.60
N PHE A 123 29.57 5.26 2.44
CA PHE A 123 29.83 5.84 1.12
C PHE A 123 28.56 6.34 0.41
N ALA A 124 27.55 6.69 1.18
CA ALA A 124 26.25 7.13 0.68
C ALA A 124 26.31 8.09 -0.50
N ASP A 125 27.05 9.20 -0.30
CA ASP A 125 27.16 10.31 -1.24
C ASP A 125 27.87 9.94 -2.56
N TYR A 126 28.50 8.77 -2.62
CA TYR A 126 29.20 8.23 -3.79
C TYR A 126 28.38 7.15 -4.50
N LEU A 127 27.32 6.63 -3.88
CA LEU A 127 26.58 5.48 -4.39
C LEU A 127 25.20 5.89 -4.89
N TYR A 128 24.40 6.53 -4.03
CA TYR A 128 22.97 6.73 -4.28
C TYR A 128 22.55 8.21 -4.31
N ALA A 129 23.49 9.14 -4.28
CA ALA A 129 23.15 10.56 -4.30
C ALA A 129 22.72 11.04 -5.69
N SER A 130 21.74 11.94 -5.76
CA SER A 130 21.10 12.36 -7.03
C SER A 130 22.07 12.91 -8.08
N PHE A 131 23.24 13.42 -7.66
CA PHE A 131 24.31 13.96 -8.49
C PHE A 131 25.38 12.93 -8.93
N VAL A 132 25.15 11.64 -8.66
CA VAL A 132 25.92 10.53 -9.24
C VAL A 132 25.16 10.00 -10.46
N ASP A 133 25.84 9.99 -11.60
CA ASP A 133 25.39 9.48 -12.90
C ASP A 133 26.04 8.11 -13.18
N ILE A 134 25.26 7.19 -13.72
CA ILE A 134 25.65 5.80 -14.01
C ILE A 134 25.93 5.55 -15.51
N TYR A 135 25.84 6.59 -16.36
CA TYR A 135 26.04 6.48 -17.80
C TYR A 135 27.31 7.13 -18.37
N PRO A 136 28.44 7.30 -17.64
CA PRO A 136 29.67 7.68 -18.32
C PRO A 136 30.12 6.54 -19.26
N SER A 137 30.93 6.88 -20.26
CA SER A 137 31.46 5.88 -21.21
C SER A 137 32.26 4.82 -20.47
N GLN A 138 31.81 3.57 -20.54
CA GLN A 138 32.50 2.44 -19.91
C GLN A 138 33.79 2.08 -20.67
N ASP A 139 33.86 2.40 -21.97
CA ASP A 139 35.03 2.19 -22.83
C ASP A 139 36.24 3.01 -22.39
N ALA A 140 36.05 4.02 -21.53
CA ALA A 140 37.12 4.78 -20.92
C ALA A 140 38.01 3.91 -20.02
N VAL A 141 37.51 2.78 -19.51
CA VAL A 141 38.22 1.93 -18.55
C VAL A 141 38.80 0.71 -19.24
N THR A 142 40.11 0.49 -19.05
CA THR A 142 40.79 -0.75 -19.42
C THR A 142 41.36 -1.40 -18.16
N LEU A 143 40.99 -2.66 -17.92
CA LEU A 143 41.58 -3.49 -16.87
C LEU A 143 42.68 -4.36 -17.48
N GLU A 144 43.93 -4.11 -17.10
CA GLU A 144 45.08 -4.90 -17.53
C GLU A 144 45.35 -6.03 -16.53
N HIS A 145 45.62 -7.23 -17.04
CA HIS A 145 45.93 -8.42 -16.23
C HIS A 145 44.85 -8.81 -15.19
N ALA A 146 43.60 -8.38 -15.39
CA ALA A 146 42.50 -8.73 -14.50
C ALA A 146 42.07 -10.20 -14.67
N HIS A 147 41.72 -10.85 -13.55
CA HIS A 147 41.11 -12.19 -13.57
C HIS A 147 39.76 -12.14 -14.31
N SER A 148 39.39 -13.20 -15.02
CA SER A 148 38.15 -13.28 -15.82
C SER A 148 36.85 -13.14 -15.02
N ALA A 149 36.92 -13.22 -13.69
CA ALA A 149 35.82 -13.02 -12.76
C ALA A 149 35.60 -11.54 -12.38
N ILE A 150 36.55 -10.67 -12.71
CA ILE A 150 36.45 -9.25 -12.40
C ILE A 150 35.52 -8.56 -13.40
N ARG A 151 34.58 -7.79 -12.87
CA ARG A 151 33.73 -6.86 -13.62
C ARG A 151 33.88 -5.47 -13.03
N PHE A 152 33.52 -4.46 -13.79
CA PHE A 152 33.53 -3.09 -13.33
C PHE A 152 32.27 -2.34 -13.77
N ALA A 153 32.00 -1.23 -13.10
CA ALA A 153 31.07 -0.21 -13.54
C ALA A 153 31.67 1.16 -13.22
N LEU A 154 31.73 2.05 -14.21
CA LEU A 154 32.16 3.43 -14.03
C LEU A 154 30.93 4.30 -13.81
N ASN A 155 30.95 5.04 -12.72
CA ASN A 155 30.00 6.09 -12.40
C ASN A 155 30.73 7.44 -12.40
N ARG A 156 29.95 8.52 -12.48
CA ARG A 156 30.44 9.90 -12.49
C ARG A 156 29.68 10.71 -11.47
N ARG A 157 30.36 11.62 -10.79
CA ARG A 157 29.77 12.62 -9.91
C ARG A 157 30.13 14.02 -10.39
N THR A 158 29.21 14.96 -10.32
CA THR A 158 29.44 16.37 -10.70
C THR A 158 29.26 17.30 -9.50
N PHE A 159 30.24 18.17 -9.27
CA PHE A 159 30.22 19.19 -8.22
C PHE A 159 29.43 20.43 -8.66
N VAL A 160 29.13 21.34 -7.72
CA VAL A 160 28.43 22.60 -8.01
C VAL A 160 29.20 23.47 -9.03
N SER A 161 30.53 23.39 -9.06
CA SER A 161 31.37 24.10 -10.02
C SER A 161 31.27 23.57 -11.46
N GLY A 162 30.65 22.40 -11.67
CA GLY A 162 30.69 21.66 -12.91
C GLY A 162 31.93 20.77 -13.09
N ARG A 163 32.88 20.76 -12.14
CA ARG A 163 33.94 19.76 -12.11
C ARG A 163 33.39 18.38 -11.80
N GLU A 164 34.11 17.35 -12.23
CA GLU A 164 33.70 15.97 -12.14
C GLU A 164 34.63 15.13 -11.27
N GLU A 165 34.09 14.02 -10.80
CA GLU A 165 34.80 12.94 -10.14
C GLU A 165 34.30 11.61 -10.70
N LEU A 166 35.20 10.64 -10.87
CA LEU A 166 34.84 9.31 -11.35
C LEU A 166 34.82 8.32 -10.20
N ILE A 167 33.87 7.38 -10.25
CA ILE A 167 33.66 6.36 -9.23
C ILE A 167 33.67 5.01 -9.94
N LEU A 168 34.80 4.32 -9.90
CA LEU A 168 34.95 3.00 -10.46
C LEU A 168 34.56 1.94 -9.42
N HIS A 169 33.50 1.21 -9.70
CA HIS A 169 33.13 0.01 -8.97
C HIS A 169 33.87 -1.18 -9.56
N VAL A 170 34.44 -2.01 -8.68
CA VAL A 170 35.13 -3.25 -9.06
C VAL A 170 34.45 -4.41 -8.34
N PHE A 171 34.09 -5.44 -9.09
CA PHE A 171 33.33 -6.58 -8.60
C PHE A 171 34.10 -7.87 -8.87
N ASN A 172 34.19 -8.75 -7.88
CA ASN A 172 34.50 -10.15 -8.13
C ASN A 172 33.18 -10.93 -8.23
N THR A 173 32.91 -11.52 -9.39
CA THR A 173 31.63 -12.21 -9.66
C THR A 173 31.69 -13.72 -9.38
N ASN A 174 32.84 -14.25 -8.95
CA ASN A 174 33.02 -15.67 -8.67
C ASN A 174 33.63 -15.88 -7.28
N PRO A 175 32.92 -16.55 -6.34
CA PRO A 175 33.42 -16.76 -4.98
C PRO A 175 34.67 -17.65 -4.92
N ASN A 176 34.91 -18.46 -5.96
CA ASN A 176 36.06 -19.37 -6.04
C ASN A 176 37.28 -18.74 -6.73
N ALA A 177 37.15 -17.54 -7.30
CA ALA A 177 38.27 -16.84 -7.90
C ALA A 177 39.17 -16.24 -6.82
N LYS A 178 40.39 -16.79 -6.67
CA LYS A 178 41.43 -16.21 -5.80
C LYS A 178 42.07 -15.02 -6.48
N VAL A 179 41.44 -13.85 -6.34
CA VAL A 179 42.01 -12.57 -6.79
C VAL A 179 42.99 -12.09 -5.72
N GLU A 180 44.22 -12.62 -5.74
CA GLU A 180 45.26 -12.31 -4.73
C GLU A 180 46.23 -11.21 -5.17
N ARG A 181 46.15 -10.75 -6.43
CA ARG A 181 47.01 -9.70 -7.00
C ARG A 181 46.26 -8.39 -7.19
N SER A 182 46.99 -7.28 -7.20
CA SER A 182 46.46 -5.99 -7.62
C SER A 182 46.02 -6.03 -9.09
N ILE A 183 44.99 -5.26 -9.42
CA ILE A 183 44.46 -5.11 -10.77
C ILE A 183 45.01 -3.80 -11.34
N ALA A 184 45.72 -3.86 -12.46
CA ALA A 184 46.18 -2.66 -13.15
C ALA A 184 44.99 -2.02 -13.90
N VAL A 185 44.75 -0.74 -13.64
CA VAL A 185 43.62 0.00 -14.21
C VAL A 185 44.15 1.20 -14.98
N ARG A 186 43.61 1.38 -16.18
CA ARG A 186 43.83 2.56 -17.03
C ARG A 186 42.50 3.21 -17.33
N ILE A 187 42.42 4.52 -17.14
CA ILE A 187 41.20 5.28 -17.42
C ILE A 187 41.56 6.45 -18.33
N ASP A 188 40.99 6.46 -19.53
CA ASP A 188 41.03 7.61 -20.42
C ASP A 188 40.10 8.70 -19.87
N VAL A 189 40.70 9.82 -19.45
CA VAL A 189 39.96 10.93 -18.86
C VAL A 189 39.73 12.09 -19.82
N ARG A 190 40.09 11.93 -21.11
CA ARG A 190 39.93 12.95 -22.17
C ARG A 190 38.46 13.06 -22.55
N GLY A 191 37.73 13.85 -21.78
CA GLY A 191 36.28 13.98 -21.90
C GLY A 191 35.59 14.25 -20.57
N PHE A 192 36.32 14.11 -19.47
CA PHE A 192 35.84 14.41 -18.13
C PHE A 192 36.50 15.68 -17.58
N ASN A 193 35.72 16.50 -16.87
CA ASN A 193 36.17 17.76 -16.27
C ASN A 193 36.78 17.52 -14.87
N LEU A 194 37.81 16.69 -14.80
CA LEU A 194 38.49 16.35 -13.55
C LEU A 194 39.35 17.51 -13.01
N PRO A 195 39.64 17.56 -11.70
CA PRO A 195 40.63 18.49 -11.16
C PRO A 195 42.02 18.23 -11.79
N PRO A 196 42.88 19.26 -11.95
CA PRO A 196 44.19 19.13 -12.63
C PRO A 196 45.12 18.06 -12.06
N SER A 197 45.03 17.82 -10.74
CA SER A 197 45.81 16.82 -10.02
C SER A 197 44.86 15.91 -9.24
N PRO A 198 44.21 14.93 -9.90
CA PRO A 198 43.21 14.11 -9.24
C PRO A 198 43.84 13.14 -8.23
N SER A 199 43.24 13.02 -7.06
CA SER A 199 43.54 11.94 -6.12
C SER A 199 42.79 10.67 -6.50
N VAL A 200 43.43 9.52 -6.25
CA VAL A 200 42.81 8.20 -6.41
C VAL A 200 42.73 7.54 -5.04
N THR A 201 41.52 7.21 -4.60
CA THR A 201 41.26 6.60 -3.29
C THR A 201 40.46 5.32 -3.46
N PHE A 202 40.89 4.24 -2.81
CA PHE A 202 40.19 2.96 -2.81
C PHE A 202 39.58 2.66 -1.44
N ALA A 203 38.42 2.03 -1.44
CA ALA A 203 37.81 1.46 -0.26
C ALA A 203 37.02 0.20 -0.62
N SER A 204 36.86 -0.71 0.35
CA SER A 204 36.01 -1.89 0.22
C SER A 204 35.33 -2.19 1.57
N PRO A 205 34.31 -3.07 1.62
CA PRO A 205 33.74 -3.52 2.90
C PRO A 205 34.78 -4.13 3.85
N ASP A 206 35.90 -4.63 3.33
CA ASP A 206 36.98 -5.28 4.09
C ASP A 206 38.23 -4.38 4.23
N THR A 207 38.28 -3.22 3.58
CA THR A 207 39.47 -2.36 3.51
C THR A 207 39.08 -0.90 3.74
N PRO A 208 39.62 -0.24 4.79
CA PRO A 208 39.34 1.17 5.02
C PRO A 208 39.87 2.03 3.86
N PRO A 209 39.40 3.29 3.76
CA PRO A 209 39.79 4.18 2.67
C PRO A 209 41.30 4.39 2.66
N MET A 210 41.92 4.21 1.49
CA MET A 210 43.36 4.41 1.31
C MET A 210 43.66 5.09 -0.02
N ARG A 211 44.59 6.04 -0.01
CA ARG A 211 45.07 6.70 -1.22
C ARG A 211 46.00 5.78 -2.00
N ILE A 212 45.77 5.68 -3.30
CA ILE A 212 46.59 4.88 -4.22
C ILE A 212 47.45 5.81 -5.06
N SER A 213 48.69 5.40 -5.32
CA SER A 213 49.57 6.12 -6.24
C SER A 213 49.07 5.95 -7.68
N ALA A 214 48.85 7.07 -8.37
CA ALA A 214 48.42 7.11 -9.76
C ALA A 214 49.37 7.98 -10.59
N ARG A 215 49.52 7.64 -11.87
CA ARG A 215 50.26 8.44 -12.86
C ARG A 215 49.26 8.95 -13.90
N LEU A 216 49.33 10.24 -14.22
CA LEU A 216 48.54 10.85 -15.29
C LEU A 216 49.49 11.23 -16.42
N ASN A 217 49.36 10.55 -17.57
CA ASN A 217 50.14 10.81 -18.79
C ASN A 217 49.18 10.91 -19.97
N ASP A 218 49.28 11.98 -20.77
CA ASP A 218 48.51 12.21 -22.00
C ASP A 218 46.99 11.96 -21.86
N GLY A 219 46.42 12.38 -20.72
CA GLY A 219 45.00 12.23 -20.43
C GLY A 219 44.56 10.81 -20.06
N VAL A 220 45.51 9.91 -19.72
CA VAL A 220 45.24 8.58 -19.20
C VAL A 220 45.76 8.47 -17.77
N ILE A 221 44.88 8.12 -16.83
CA ILE A 221 45.25 7.84 -15.44
C ILE A 221 45.51 6.34 -15.29
N THR A 222 46.67 5.97 -14.75
CA THR A 222 47.06 4.58 -14.50
C THR A 222 47.35 4.35 -13.02
N PHE A 223 46.79 3.29 -12.43
CA PHE A 223 46.96 2.92 -11.03
C PHE A 223 46.70 1.43 -10.79
N GLU A 224 47.00 0.95 -9.59
CA GLU A 224 46.77 -0.44 -9.18
C GLU A 224 45.69 -0.52 -8.08
N VAL A 225 44.62 -1.27 -8.35
CA VAL A 225 43.56 -1.52 -7.38
C VAL A 225 43.92 -2.75 -6.53
N PRO A 226 43.85 -2.67 -5.19
CA PRO A 226 44.05 -3.83 -4.32
C PRO A 226 43.08 -4.97 -4.62
N ALA A 227 43.43 -6.18 -4.17
CA ALA A 227 42.58 -7.36 -4.30
C ALA A 227 41.17 -7.13 -3.74
N VAL A 228 40.13 -7.38 -4.56
CA VAL A 228 38.72 -7.23 -4.19
C VAL A 228 38.08 -8.61 -3.98
N LYS A 229 37.58 -8.87 -2.76
CA LYS A 229 36.88 -10.13 -2.46
C LYS A 229 35.53 -10.25 -3.15
N VAL A 230 34.71 -9.19 -3.08
CA VAL A 230 33.36 -9.12 -3.67
C VAL A 230 33.17 -7.76 -4.35
N TRP A 231 33.37 -6.67 -3.61
CA TRP A 231 33.14 -5.31 -4.10
C TRP A 231 34.16 -4.33 -3.55
N GLY A 232 34.67 -3.43 -4.40
CA GLY A 232 35.44 -2.26 -4.02
C GLY A 232 35.03 -1.05 -4.84
N ILE A 233 35.28 0.14 -4.31
CA ILE A 233 35.10 1.41 -5.02
C ILE A 233 36.43 2.14 -5.11
N VAL A 234 36.68 2.76 -6.25
CA VAL A 234 37.81 3.67 -6.47
C VAL A 234 37.24 5.02 -6.86
N ILE A 235 37.60 6.06 -6.12
CA ILE A 235 37.15 7.43 -6.31
C ILE A 235 38.31 8.23 -6.87
N ILE A 236 38.10 8.88 -8.01
CA ILE A 236 39.13 9.56 -8.81
C ILE A 236 38.71 11.01 -9.04
N GLY A 237 39.37 11.94 -8.35
CA GLY A 237 39.01 13.36 -8.39
C GLY A 237 39.54 14.11 -7.18
N LYS A 238 38.66 14.52 -6.26
CA LYS A 238 39.05 15.23 -5.04
C LYS A 238 39.29 14.25 -3.88
N PRO A 239 39.93 14.69 -2.78
CA PRO A 239 39.95 13.93 -1.53
C PRO A 239 38.54 13.59 -1.07
N LEU A 240 38.39 12.54 -0.26
CA LEU A 240 37.05 12.11 0.15
C LEU A 240 36.37 13.17 1.00
N PHE A 241 35.23 13.66 0.52
CA PHE A 241 34.33 14.49 1.31
C PHE A 241 33.89 13.74 2.57
N PRO A 242 33.80 14.43 3.73
CA PRO A 242 33.24 13.83 4.93
C PRO A 242 31.79 13.44 4.68
N ARG A 243 31.38 12.33 5.29
CA ARG A 243 29.98 11.91 5.27
C ARG A 243 29.20 12.78 6.23
N VAL A 244 28.16 13.44 5.74
CA VAL A 244 27.27 14.24 6.57
C VAL A 244 25.99 13.49 6.88
N HIS A 245 25.59 13.52 8.14
CA HIS A 245 24.31 13.02 8.61
C HIS A 245 23.52 14.15 9.26
N LEU A 246 22.42 14.53 8.61
CA LEU A 246 21.49 15.52 9.12
C LEU A 246 20.24 14.83 9.69
N ARG A 247 19.82 15.22 10.88
CA ARG A 247 18.58 14.73 11.49
C ARG A 247 17.85 15.82 12.26
N MET A 248 16.54 15.69 12.33
CA MET A 248 15.74 16.48 13.25
C MET A 248 15.94 15.98 14.69
N VAL A 249 16.06 16.89 15.65
CA VAL A 249 16.26 16.54 17.07
C VAL A 249 15.23 17.14 18.01
N ARG A 250 14.66 18.31 17.67
CA ARG A 250 13.60 18.94 18.47
C ARG A 250 12.53 19.59 17.62
N ARG A 251 11.30 19.57 18.13
CA ARG A 251 10.13 20.31 17.62
C ARG A 251 9.29 20.80 18.79
N GLY A 252 8.76 22.03 18.69
CA GLY A 252 7.90 22.60 19.74
C GLY A 252 8.61 22.81 21.08
N GLY A 253 9.95 22.94 21.06
CA GLY A 253 10.79 23.05 22.26
C GLY A 253 11.22 21.72 22.88
N GLU A 254 10.63 20.59 22.46
CA GLU A 254 10.88 19.27 23.04
C GLU A 254 11.71 18.36 22.13
N ARG A 255 12.40 17.39 22.74
CA ARG A 255 13.10 16.33 21.98
C ARG A 255 12.10 15.43 21.28
N LEU A 256 12.42 15.06 20.04
CA LEU A 256 11.63 14.08 19.31
C LEU A 256 11.71 12.71 19.99
N ARG A 257 10.56 12.05 20.15
CA ARG A 257 10.49 10.69 20.70
C ARG A 257 10.93 9.63 19.68
N TYR A 258 10.68 9.87 18.39
CA TYR A 258 10.98 8.94 17.31
C TYR A 258 12.03 9.56 16.37
N PRO A 259 13.16 8.87 16.10
CA PRO A 259 14.25 9.40 15.26
C PRO A 259 13.89 9.64 13.79
N LEU A 260 12.75 9.10 13.32
CA LEU A 260 12.25 9.25 11.95
C LEU A 260 11.10 10.26 11.86
N ASP A 261 10.72 10.90 12.97
CA ASP A 261 9.73 11.97 12.95
C ASP A 261 10.37 13.22 12.32
N ASN A 262 10.07 13.44 11.05
CA ASN A 262 10.54 14.59 10.28
C ASN A 262 9.42 15.60 10.01
N HIS A 263 8.36 15.64 10.83
CA HIS A 263 7.31 16.63 10.64
C HIS A 263 7.73 18.01 11.12
N ILE A 264 7.31 19.05 10.42
CA ILE A 264 7.52 20.47 10.78
C ILE A 264 6.20 21.21 10.76
N VAL A 265 6.06 22.28 11.56
CA VAL A 265 4.90 23.17 11.52
C VAL A 265 5.31 24.47 10.83
N PRO A 266 4.64 24.90 9.75
CA PRO A 266 4.95 26.17 9.07
C PRO A 266 5.02 27.36 10.03
N GLY A 267 6.06 28.18 9.90
CA GLY A 267 6.31 29.34 10.76
C GLY A 267 6.86 29.03 12.16
N GLU A 268 6.97 27.76 12.58
CA GLU A 268 7.49 27.39 13.91
C GLU A 268 8.92 26.86 13.87
N PRO A 269 9.81 27.32 14.76
CA PRO A 269 11.19 26.86 14.79
C PRO A 269 11.30 25.38 15.15
N PHE A 270 12.24 24.68 14.51
CA PHE A 270 12.67 23.34 14.86
C PHE A 270 14.20 23.23 14.85
N GLU A 271 14.73 22.22 15.55
CA GLU A 271 16.17 22.02 15.68
C GLU A 271 16.62 20.80 14.88
N VAL A 272 17.67 21.00 14.08
CA VAL A 272 18.36 19.93 13.38
C VAL A 272 19.80 19.81 13.87
N GLU A 273 20.27 18.57 13.97
CA GLU A 273 21.66 18.24 14.29
C GLU A 273 22.32 17.65 13.06
N LEU A 274 23.44 18.25 12.67
CA LEU A 274 24.31 17.81 11.61
C LEU A 274 25.56 17.20 12.23
N ARG A 275 25.94 15.99 11.81
CA ARG A 275 27.19 15.34 12.20
C ARG A 275 27.99 15.00 10.96
N ALA A 276 29.28 15.32 10.95
CA ALA A 276 30.19 14.92 9.89
C ALA A 276 31.15 13.83 10.38
N GLU A 277 31.31 12.78 9.57
CA GLU A 277 32.27 11.70 9.76
C GLU A 277 33.35 11.82 8.69
N ILE A 278 34.60 12.07 9.09
CA ILE A 278 35.73 12.15 8.17
C ILE A 278 35.98 10.76 7.58
N LEU A 279 35.98 10.66 6.24
CA LEU A 279 36.21 9.42 5.52
C LEU A 279 37.69 9.22 5.17
N ASP A 280 38.43 10.30 4.95
CA ASP A 280 39.87 10.29 4.64
C ASP A 280 40.72 10.16 5.92
N MET A 281 41.98 9.75 5.78
CA MET A 281 42.94 9.65 6.89
C MET A 281 43.48 11.01 7.36
N ARG A 282 43.19 12.11 6.62
CA ARG A 282 43.60 13.47 6.96
C ARG A 282 42.37 14.37 7.10
N ASP A 283 42.29 15.10 8.19
CA ASP A 283 41.35 16.22 8.30
C ASP A 283 41.93 17.40 7.52
N GLU A 284 41.51 17.54 6.26
CA GLU A 284 41.93 18.66 5.40
C GLU A 284 41.20 19.98 5.74
N GLY A 285 40.32 19.97 6.74
CA GLY A 285 39.44 21.09 7.05
C GLY A 285 38.31 21.22 6.03
N PHE A 286 37.09 21.37 6.50
CA PHE A 286 35.91 21.54 5.65
C PHE A 286 34.88 22.45 6.33
N GLU A 287 34.05 23.08 5.52
CA GLU A 287 32.93 23.88 5.99
C GLU A 287 31.62 23.20 5.61
N VAL A 288 30.59 23.37 6.43
CA VAL A 288 29.25 22.85 6.15
C VAL A 288 28.22 23.96 6.32
N GLU A 289 27.45 24.18 5.27
CA GLU A 289 26.28 25.06 5.27
C GLU A 289 25.01 24.27 4.94
N LEU A 290 23.84 24.85 5.21
CA LEU A 290 22.55 24.25 4.86
C LEU A 290 21.89 25.06 3.76
N HIS A 291 21.61 24.41 2.63
CA HIS A 291 20.68 24.93 1.66
C HIS A 291 19.24 24.64 2.13
N LEU A 292 18.46 25.71 2.28
CA LEU A 292 17.08 25.66 2.76
C LEU A 292 16.07 25.92 1.62
N PRO A 293 14.85 25.39 1.73
CA PRO A 293 13.76 25.76 0.84
C PRO A 293 13.52 27.27 0.83
N LYS A 294 13.03 27.79 -0.31
CA LYS A 294 12.77 29.22 -0.50
C LYS A 294 11.88 29.77 0.63
N GLY A 295 12.31 30.88 1.25
CA GLY A 295 11.58 31.57 2.31
C GLY A 295 11.76 30.99 3.72
N TRP A 296 12.56 29.93 3.87
CA TRP A 296 12.97 29.41 5.17
C TRP A 296 14.25 30.13 5.63
N ARG A 297 14.50 30.15 6.94
CA ARG A 297 15.69 30.82 7.49
C ARG A 297 16.31 30.06 8.64
N ILE A 298 17.63 30.17 8.75
CA ILE A 298 18.37 29.76 9.95
C ILE A 298 18.26 30.91 10.95
N GLN A 299 17.63 30.65 12.09
CA GLN A 299 17.51 31.63 13.17
C GLN A 299 18.79 31.71 14.00
N SER A 300 19.41 30.55 14.28
CA SER A 300 20.71 30.47 14.93
C SER A 300 21.39 29.15 14.58
N HIS A 301 22.71 29.12 14.73
CA HIS A 301 23.48 27.89 14.66
C HIS A 301 24.58 27.89 15.71
N GLN A 302 24.96 26.71 16.18
CA GLN A 302 26.07 26.52 17.10
C GLN A 302 26.92 25.36 16.62
N SER A 303 28.23 25.59 16.50
CA SER A 303 29.20 24.52 16.36
C SER A 303 29.49 23.91 17.74
N THR A 304 29.47 22.59 17.81
CA THR A 304 29.82 21.81 19.01
C THR A 304 31.06 20.98 18.73
N ALA A 305 31.67 20.39 19.77
CA ALA A 305 32.83 19.52 19.60
C ALA A 305 32.54 18.34 18.64
N ASN A 306 33.58 17.82 17.99
CA ASN A 306 33.54 16.65 17.12
C ASN A 306 32.68 16.81 15.85
N HIS A 307 32.92 17.87 15.07
CA HIS A 307 32.26 18.13 13.78
C HIS A 307 30.73 17.94 13.84
N THR A 308 30.13 18.51 14.88
CA THR A 308 28.69 18.46 15.10
C THR A 308 28.15 19.88 15.18
N TRP A 309 27.12 20.18 14.40
CA TRP A 309 26.48 21.48 14.35
C TRP A 309 25.00 21.33 14.68
N ARG A 310 24.45 22.36 15.34
CA ARG A 310 23.01 22.46 15.61
C ARG A 310 22.47 23.72 14.97
N TYR A 311 21.38 23.58 14.25
CA TYR A 311 20.71 24.68 13.56
C TYR A 311 19.27 24.79 14.07
N ILE A 312 18.84 26.00 14.39
CA ILE A 312 17.44 26.33 14.61
C ILE A 312 16.91 26.91 13.31
N ILE A 313 15.97 26.22 12.68
CA ILE A 313 15.42 26.57 11.37
C ILE A 313 13.96 26.99 11.56
N VAL A 314 13.58 28.10 10.93
CA VAL A 314 12.19 28.57 10.87
C VAL A 314 11.68 28.34 9.44
N PRO A 315 10.72 27.43 9.25
CA PRO A 315 10.11 27.19 7.96
C PRO A 315 9.21 28.37 7.56
N SER A 316 9.03 28.56 6.25
CA SER A 316 8.11 29.60 5.76
C SER A 316 6.70 29.39 6.32
N PRO A 317 6.00 30.44 6.79
CA PRO A 317 4.60 30.34 7.19
C PRO A 317 3.67 29.90 6.05
N ASN A 318 4.10 30.08 4.80
CA ASN A 318 3.35 29.71 3.60
C ASN A 318 3.71 28.29 3.09
N ALA A 319 4.51 27.52 3.84
CA ALA A 319 4.79 26.14 3.49
C ALA A 319 3.47 25.33 3.47
N ARG A 320 3.15 24.74 2.32
CA ARG A 320 1.91 23.99 2.11
C ARG A 320 1.87 22.79 3.05
N ILE A 321 0.80 22.67 3.83
CA ILE A 321 0.53 21.49 4.66
C ILE A 321 0.42 20.25 3.78
N GLY A 322 1.06 19.16 4.20
CA GLY A 322 1.25 17.94 3.41
C GLY A 322 2.33 18.05 2.33
N GLY A 323 3.06 19.16 2.25
CA GLY A 323 4.18 19.30 1.32
C GLY A 323 5.47 18.72 1.90
N GLY A 324 6.18 17.91 1.10
CA GLY A 324 7.56 17.51 1.35
C GLY A 324 8.57 18.61 1.00
N PHE A 325 9.57 18.79 1.87
CA PHE A 325 10.66 19.75 1.70
C PHE A 325 12.00 19.10 2.01
N ALA A 326 13.08 19.58 1.37
CA ALA A 326 14.43 19.07 1.55
C ALA A 326 15.36 20.13 2.15
N ILE A 327 16.05 19.79 3.23
CA ILE A 327 17.13 20.58 3.81
C ILE A 327 18.43 19.88 3.44
N THR A 328 19.23 20.52 2.59
CA THR A 328 20.40 19.87 1.97
C THR A 328 21.69 20.41 2.59
N PRO A 329 22.50 19.58 3.25
CA PRO A 329 23.85 19.99 3.63
C PRO A 329 24.70 20.24 2.38
N LEU A 330 25.42 21.35 2.36
CA LEU A 330 26.45 21.64 1.36
C LEU A 330 27.81 21.58 2.08
N VAL A 331 28.65 20.65 1.66
CA VAL A 331 30.00 20.47 2.19
C VAL A 331 30.96 21.16 1.26
N ARG A 332 31.70 22.13 1.78
CA ARG A 332 32.78 22.81 1.07
C ARG A 332 34.11 22.23 1.49
N LEU A 333 34.84 21.69 0.52
CA LEU A 333 36.18 21.16 0.69
C LEU A 333 37.07 21.79 -0.38
N GLN A 334 38.09 22.54 0.05
CA GLN A 334 38.94 23.34 -0.83
C GLN A 334 38.09 24.30 -1.69
N ASP A 335 38.21 24.22 -3.02
CA ASP A 335 37.51 25.03 -4.01
C ASP A 335 36.21 24.38 -4.53
N GLU A 336 35.78 23.25 -3.95
CA GLU A 336 34.59 22.52 -4.38
C GLU A 336 33.49 22.50 -3.33
N VAL A 337 32.26 22.43 -3.81
CA VAL A 337 31.05 22.28 -2.98
C VAL A 337 30.30 21.05 -3.44
N MET A 338 29.96 20.19 -2.48
CA MET A 338 29.22 18.96 -2.69
C MET A 338 27.95 18.98 -1.83
N PRO A 339 26.75 18.88 -2.42
CA PRO A 339 25.56 18.58 -1.65
C PRO A 339 25.68 17.15 -1.05
N SER A 340 25.19 16.95 0.17
CA SER A 340 25.05 15.61 0.78
C SER A 340 23.57 15.23 0.90
N PHE A 341 23.26 14.05 1.43
CA PHE A 341 21.88 13.59 1.58
C PHE A 341 21.00 14.60 2.31
N PRO A 342 19.88 15.01 1.69
CA PRO A 342 18.98 15.94 2.32
C PRO A 342 18.21 15.30 3.47
N LEU A 343 17.93 16.08 4.51
CA LEU A 343 16.87 15.77 5.45
C LEU A 343 15.54 16.15 4.79
N GLN A 344 14.74 15.14 4.47
CA GLN A 344 13.36 15.33 4.02
C GLN A 344 12.46 15.57 5.23
N VAL A 345 11.71 16.67 5.19
CA VAL A 345 10.73 17.05 6.21
C VAL A 345 9.36 17.27 5.58
N VAL A 346 8.29 17.03 6.34
CA VAL A 346 6.91 17.18 5.84
C VAL A 346 6.20 18.23 6.69
N ALA A 347 5.60 19.23 6.04
CA ALA A 347 4.81 20.22 6.73
C ALA A 347 3.49 19.61 7.23
N GLN A 348 3.23 19.70 8.53
CA GLN A 348 2.04 19.20 9.21
C GLN A 348 1.25 20.35 9.84
N PRO A 349 -0.07 20.19 10.02
CA PRO A 349 -0.84 21.14 10.81
C PRO A 349 -0.41 21.06 12.28
N LYS A 350 -0.69 22.12 13.05
CA LYS A 350 -0.42 22.17 14.49
C LYS A 350 -0.99 20.96 15.24
N LEU A 351 -2.24 20.60 14.95
CA LEU A 351 -2.90 19.39 15.42
C LEU A 351 -3.27 18.49 14.23
N SER A 352 -2.98 17.20 14.34
CA SER A 352 -3.41 16.16 13.39
C SER A 352 -4.37 15.19 14.07
N PHE A 353 -5.25 14.58 13.27
CA PHE A 353 -6.36 13.76 13.77
C PHE A 353 -6.47 12.45 13.01
N ARG A 354 -6.83 11.38 13.72
CA ARG A 354 -7.19 10.08 13.14
C ARG A 354 -8.34 9.48 13.94
N ILE A 355 -9.20 8.76 13.25
CA ILE A 355 -10.23 7.93 13.87
C ILE A 355 -9.80 6.47 13.69
N LEU A 356 -9.84 5.71 14.77
CA LEU A 356 -9.47 4.30 14.82
C LEU A 356 -10.66 3.44 15.28
N PRO A 357 -11.03 2.35 14.60
CA PRO A 357 -10.51 1.97 13.29
C PRO A 357 -10.87 3.02 12.22
N PRO A 358 -10.11 3.14 11.12
CA PRO A 358 -10.38 4.13 10.07
C PRO A 358 -11.54 3.73 9.15
N CYS A 359 -12.40 2.83 9.61
CA CYS A 359 -13.49 2.27 8.83
C CYS A 359 -14.69 1.88 9.68
N ILE A 360 -15.85 1.84 9.04
CA ILE A 360 -17.10 1.38 9.63
C ILE A 360 -17.91 0.60 8.59
N ASP A 361 -18.76 -0.29 9.07
CA ASP A 361 -19.73 -0.98 8.23
C ASP A 361 -21.05 -0.20 8.19
N ALA A 362 -21.74 -0.25 7.05
CA ALA A 362 -23.02 0.40 6.83
C ALA A 362 -24.01 -0.52 6.09
N PRO A 363 -25.27 -0.61 6.54
CA PRO A 363 -25.75 -0.08 7.81
C PRO A 363 -25.09 -0.78 9.01
N ALA A 364 -24.67 0.00 10.01
CA ALA A 364 -24.21 -0.54 11.28
C ALA A 364 -25.42 -0.91 12.14
N GLN A 365 -25.45 -2.14 12.65
CA GLN A 365 -26.54 -2.62 13.51
C GLN A 365 -26.50 -2.01 14.92
N SER A 366 -25.29 -1.69 15.40
CA SER A 366 -25.03 -1.07 16.68
C SER A 366 -23.92 -0.03 16.55
N MET A 367 -23.80 0.83 17.56
CA MET A 367 -22.65 1.73 17.64
C MET A 367 -21.35 0.92 17.72
N SER A 368 -20.41 1.21 16.83
CA SER A 368 -19.07 0.63 16.81
C SER A 368 -18.13 1.49 17.66
N ASP A 369 -17.18 0.84 18.33
CA ASP A 369 -16.19 1.53 19.17
C ASP A 369 -15.12 2.21 18.30
N PHE A 370 -14.80 3.46 18.64
CA PHE A 370 -13.77 4.25 17.99
C PHE A 370 -12.86 4.95 19.01
N LYS A 371 -11.65 5.30 18.56
CA LYS A 371 -10.72 6.19 19.25
C LYS A 371 -10.42 7.39 18.36
N LEU A 372 -10.60 8.60 18.87
CA LEU A 372 -10.07 9.82 18.29
C LEU A 372 -8.64 9.98 18.76
N GLU A 373 -7.68 9.84 17.86
CA GLU A 373 -6.26 10.07 18.09
C GLU A 373 -5.91 11.51 17.68
N VAL A 374 -5.31 12.27 18.60
CA VAL A 374 -4.90 13.66 18.39
C VAL A 374 -3.40 13.75 18.60
N TRP A 375 -2.69 14.22 17.57
CA TRP A 375 -1.25 14.50 17.62
C TRP A 375 -1.01 16.00 17.73
N ASN A 376 -0.19 16.39 18.70
CA ASN A 376 0.35 17.75 18.77
C ASN A 376 1.71 17.82 18.04
N ASN A 377 1.73 18.40 16.84
CA ASN A 377 2.97 18.65 16.10
C ASN A 377 3.64 19.96 16.52
N SER A 378 3.00 20.75 17.39
CA SER A 378 3.47 22.06 17.83
C SER A 378 4.02 21.98 19.26
N ARG A 379 4.20 23.16 19.87
CA ARG A 379 4.51 23.34 21.30
C ARG A 379 3.34 22.88 22.20
N PRO A 380 3.55 22.68 23.50
CA PRO A 380 2.49 22.21 24.41
C PRO A 380 1.24 23.10 24.39
N CYS A 381 0.06 22.49 24.43
CA CYS A 381 -1.23 23.19 24.38
C CYS A 381 -2.35 22.44 25.10
N ARG A 382 -3.43 23.17 25.42
CA ARG A 382 -4.75 22.58 25.69
C ARG A 382 -5.60 22.68 24.44
N ALA A 383 -6.18 21.57 23.99
CA ALA A 383 -6.95 21.49 22.77
C ALA A 383 -8.41 21.13 23.07
N HIS A 384 -9.34 21.95 22.60
CA HIS A 384 -10.77 21.65 22.56
C HIS A 384 -11.11 21.21 21.14
N VAL A 385 -11.66 20.01 20.98
CA VAL A 385 -11.90 19.36 19.68
C VAL A 385 -13.36 18.97 19.56
N THR A 386 -14.00 19.37 18.47
CA THR A 386 -15.39 19.05 18.16
C THR A 386 -15.47 18.26 16.84
N LEU A 387 -16.04 17.07 16.90
CA LEU A 387 -16.36 16.25 15.74
C LEU A 387 -17.77 16.57 15.23
N SER A 388 -17.91 16.72 13.91
CA SER A 388 -19.20 16.73 13.23
C SER A 388 -19.30 15.47 12.36
N PRO A 389 -20.01 14.43 12.85
CA PRO A 389 -20.27 13.24 12.06
C PRO A 389 -20.99 13.57 10.74
N PRO A 390 -20.85 12.72 9.71
CA PRO A 390 -21.62 12.85 8.47
C PRO A 390 -23.14 12.84 8.73
N MET A 391 -23.91 13.37 7.79
CA MET A 391 -25.37 13.47 7.92
C MET A 391 -26.00 12.10 8.26
N ARG A 392 -26.89 12.09 9.26
CA ARG A 392 -27.59 10.90 9.79
C ARG A 392 -26.72 9.88 10.53
N TRP A 393 -25.43 10.13 10.70
CA TRP A 393 -24.60 9.31 11.58
C TRP A 393 -24.87 9.70 13.03
N GLU A 394 -24.93 8.69 13.89
CA GLU A 394 -25.05 8.89 15.32
C GLU A 394 -23.67 8.73 15.96
N SER A 395 -23.39 9.57 16.96
CA SER A 395 -22.16 9.49 17.76
C SER A 395 -22.51 9.59 19.23
N SER A 396 -21.88 8.79 20.08
CA SER A 396 -22.08 8.85 21.53
C SER A 396 -21.49 10.11 22.16
N ARG A 397 -20.53 10.75 21.49
CA ARG A 397 -19.80 11.93 21.95
C ARG A 397 -19.23 12.70 20.76
N THR A 398 -19.27 14.03 20.83
CA THR A 398 -18.74 14.91 19.77
C THR A 398 -17.69 15.91 20.26
N GLU A 399 -17.59 16.15 21.56
CA GLU A 399 -16.67 17.15 22.13
C GLU A 399 -15.61 16.51 23.03
N PHE A 400 -14.36 16.93 22.86
CA PHE A 400 -13.20 16.35 23.51
C PHE A 400 -12.25 17.46 23.98
N GLU A 401 -11.60 17.22 25.12
CA GLU A 401 -10.55 18.10 25.64
C GLU A 401 -9.27 17.30 25.86
N PHE A 402 -8.14 17.87 25.45
CA PHE A 402 -6.83 17.26 25.57
C PHE A 402 -5.84 18.26 26.15
N SER A 403 -4.94 17.79 27.03
CA SER A 403 -3.76 18.54 27.46
C SER A 403 -2.55 17.86 26.86
N LEU A 404 -1.99 18.43 25.80
CA LEU A 404 -0.98 17.80 24.95
C LEU A 404 0.38 18.48 25.13
N SER A 405 1.38 17.71 25.50
CA SER A 405 2.79 18.09 25.39
C SER A 405 3.19 18.18 23.92
N ALA A 406 4.34 18.80 23.62
CA ALA A 406 4.87 18.80 22.26
C ALA A 406 5.20 17.37 21.81
N ASN A 407 4.84 17.04 20.57
CA ASN A 407 5.04 15.71 19.97
C ASN A 407 4.29 14.58 20.69
N GLU A 408 3.28 14.93 21.51
CA GLU A 408 2.44 13.97 22.19
C GLU A 408 1.28 13.52 21.31
N VAL A 409 0.87 12.27 21.55
CA VAL A 409 -0.31 11.66 20.96
C VAL A 409 -1.19 11.23 22.11
N GLN A 410 -2.44 11.66 22.11
CA GLN A 410 -3.46 11.15 23.03
C GLN A 410 -4.65 10.61 22.26
N THR A 411 -5.40 9.74 22.92
CA THR A 411 -6.60 9.13 22.35
C THR A 411 -7.78 9.33 23.29
N ALA A 412 -8.96 9.55 22.72
CA ALA A 412 -10.23 9.53 23.45
C ALA A 412 -11.21 8.56 22.81
N GLU A 413 -11.89 7.76 23.62
CA GLU A 413 -12.87 6.77 23.14
C GLU A 413 -14.23 7.41 22.89
N PHE A 414 -14.90 6.94 21.85
CA PHE A 414 -16.27 7.29 21.51
C PHE A 414 -16.88 6.18 20.65
N LYS A 415 -18.18 6.23 20.40
CA LYS A 415 -18.84 5.28 19.50
C LYS A 415 -19.55 6.01 18.37
N MET A 416 -19.60 5.38 17.19
CA MET A 416 -20.37 5.88 16.05
C MET A 416 -21.21 4.77 15.42
N GLN A 417 -22.35 5.16 14.85
CA GLN A 417 -23.17 4.29 14.02
C GLN A 417 -23.41 4.93 12.66
N ALA A 418 -23.04 4.21 11.60
CA ALA A 418 -23.32 4.62 10.24
C ALA A 418 -24.71 4.08 9.82
N PRO A 419 -25.60 4.94 9.30
CA PRO A 419 -26.83 4.49 8.67
C PRO A 419 -26.51 3.78 7.36
N ASP A 420 -27.53 3.25 6.70
CA ASP A 420 -27.37 2.84 5.32
C ASP A 420 -27.04 4.05 4.43
N VAL A 421 -25.85 4.02 3.84
CA VAL A 421 -25.36 5.05 2.90
C VAL A 421 -25.40 4.57 1.45
N GLY A 422 -26.05 3.43 1.17
CA GLY A 422 -26.05 2.78 -0.14
C GLY A 422 -24.65 2.36 -0.57
N ALA A 423 -23.83 1.89 0.37
CA ALA A 423 -22.55 1.27 0.06
C ALA A 423 -22.82 -0.07 -0.62
N ARG A 424 -22.45 -0.19 -1.89
CA ARG A 424 -22.74 -1.39 -2.69
C ARG A 424 -21.71 -2.46 -2.41
N PHE A 425 -22.14 -3.71 -2.49
CA PHE A 425 -21.25 -4.86 -2.47
C PHE A 425 -20.07 -4.63 -3.43
N TRP A 426 -18.83 -4.89 -2.97
CA TRP A 426 -17.53 -4.58 -3.63
C TRP A 426 -16.99 -3.16 -3.56
N PHE A 427 -17.82 -2.17 -3.29
CA PHE A 427 -17.42 -0.79 -3.23
C PHE A 427 -17.35 -0.32 -1.78
N TYR A 428 -16.51 0.68 -1.54
CA TYR A 428 -16.56 1.47 -0.32
C TYR A 428 -17.00 2.89 -0.68
N LYS A 429 -17.39 3.64 0.33
CA LYS A 429 -17.57 5.08 0.23
C LYS A 429 -16.74 5.76 1.29
N ASP A 430 -16.16 6.90 0.96
CA ASP A 430 -15.45 7.68 1.96
C ASP A 430 -16.40 8.69 2.58
N ALA A 431 -16.52 8.58 3.90
CA ALA A 431 -17.20 9.56 4.71
C ALA A 431 -16.17 10.50 5.34
N HIS A 432 -16.44 11.78 5.31
CA HIS A 432 -15.58 12.80 5.90
C HIS A 432 -16.19 13.28 7.21
N VAL A 433 -15.58 12.89 8.34
CA VAL A 433 -15.87 13.46 9.66
C VAL A 433 -15.15 14.80 9.74
N LYS A 434 -15.91 15.89 9.90
CA LYS A 434 -15.31 17.22 10.07
C LYS A 434 -14.86 17.39 11.51
N VAL A 435 -13.72 18.03 11.69
CA VAL A 435 -13.13 18.30 13.00
C VAL A 435 -12.90 19.80 13.08
N ALA A 436 -13.52 20.46 14.05
CA ALA A 436 -13.18 21.81 14.46
C ALA A 436 -12.33 21.72 15.73
N TRP A 437 -11.34 22.60 15.88
CA TRP A 437 -10.51 22.60 17.07
C TRP A 437 -10.01 23.99 17.44
N HIS A 438 -9.84 24.20 18.74
CA HIS A 438 -9.17 25.37 19.33
C HIS A 438 -8.00 24.90 20.18
N ALA A 439 -6.83 25.52 20.03
CA ALA A 439 -5.64 25.20 20.81
C ALA A 439 -5.12 26.42 21.57
N ASP A 440 -5.13 26.34 22.89
CA ASP A 440 -4.57 27.34 23.81
C ASP A 440 -3.10 27.01 24.11
N TYR A 441 -2.21 27.93 23.72
CA TYR A 441 -0.77 27.82 23.99
C TYR A 441 -0.36 28.64 25.21
N ALA A 442 0.74 28.23 25.85
CA ALA A 442 1.25 28.88 27.08
C ALA A 442 1.62 30.37 26.90
N ASP A 443 1.82 30.84 25.66
CA ASP A 443 2.07 32.25 25.35
C ASP A 443 0.78 33.09 25.25
N GLY A 444 -0.38 32.53 25.62
CA GLY A 444 -1.67 33.20 25.65
C GLY A 444 -2.32 33.40 24.29
N LYS A 445 -1.77 32.82 23.22
CA LYS A 445 -2.34 32.89 21.87
C LYS A 445 -3.15 31.64 21.59
N GLY A 446 -4.47 31.75 21.54
CA GLY A 446 -5.37 30.72 21.03
C GLY A 446 -5.29 30.63 19.50
N VAL A 447 -5.37 29.42 18.95
CA VAL A 447 -5.43 29.18 17.51
C VAL A 447 -6.59 28.26 17.18
N ASP A 448 -7.46 28.72 16.28
CA ASP A 448 -8.52 27.91 15.71
C ASP A 448 -8.02 27.18 14.46
N GLY A 449 -8.58 25.99 14.24
CA GLY A 449 -8.38 25.27 13.00
C GLY A 449 -9.49 24.28 12.71
N SER A 450 -9.39 23.68 11.53
CA SER A 450 -10.29 22.62 11.12
C SER A 450 -9.52 21.53 10.37
N ALA A 451 -10.06 20.32 10.41
CA ALA A 451 -9.57 19.17 9.68
C ALA A 451 -10.73 18.32 9.17
N SER A 452 -10.42 17.38 8.29
CA SER A 452 -11.38 16.41 7.79
C SER A 452 -10.76 15.02 7.89
N VAL A 453 -11.30 14.20 8.78
CA VAL A 453 -10.85 12.82 8.93
C VAL A 453 -11.71 11.92 8.06
N ARG A 454 -11.05 11.13 7.22
CA ARG A 454 -11.71 10.18 6.33
C ARG A 454 -11.97 8.88 7.08
N VAL A 455 -13.21 8.42 7.07
CA VAL A 455 -13.65 7.12 7.57
C VAL A 455 -14.21 6.34 6.39
N ARG A 456 -13.63 5.18 6.11
CA ARG A 456 -14.09 4.34 5.00
C ARG A 456 -15.33 3.55 5.41
N VAL A 457 -16.37 3.67 4.61
CA VAL A 457 -17.65 3.00 4.83
C VAL A 457 -17.75 1.80 3.93
N PHE A 458 -17.83 0.62 4.54
CA PHE A 458 -18.01 -0.64 3.84
C PHE A 458 -19.47 -1.11 3.92
N PRO A 459 -19.92 -1.93 2.96
CA PRO A 459 -21.19 -2.63 3.10
C PRO A 459 -21.14 -3.53 4.33
N ALA A 460 -22.27 -3.70 5.00
CA ALA A 460 -22.35 -4.51 6.19
C ALA A 460 -21.85 -5.95 5.99
N THR A 461 -21.23 -6.50 7.04
CA THR A 461 -20.83 -7.90 7.07
C THR A 461 -22.04 -8.79 7.36
N PHE A 462 -22.10 -9.95 6.72
CA PHE A 462 -23.17 -10.92 6.93
C PHE A 462 -22.64 -12.35 6.94
N GLU A 463 -23.37 -13.23 7.62
CA GLU A 463 -23.08 -14.66 7.71
C GLU A 463 -23.95 -15.43 6.71
N VAL A 464 -23.33 -16.35 5.98
CA VAL A 464 -23.98 -17.25 5.03
C VAL A 464 -23.87 -18.66 5.55
N TYR A 465 -24.98 -19.24 5.99
CA TYR A 465 -25.05 -20.65 6.38
C TYR A 465 -25.54 -21.45 5.19
N HIS A 466 -24.69 -22.30 4.62
CA HIS A 466 -25.00 -22.96 3.36
C HIS A 466 -25.14 -24.48 3.50
N ARG A 467 -25.99 -25.08 2.66
CA ARG A 467 -26.13 -26.53 2.51
C ARG A 467 -26.33 -26.89 1.04
N GLY A 468 -25.63 -27.94 0.59
CA GLY A 468 -25.63 -28.37 -0.82
C GLY A 468 -24.63 -27.61 -1.70
N VAL A 469 -23.62 -26.99 -1.10
CA VAL A 469 -22.57 -26.21 -1.79
C VAL A 469 -21.21 -26.67 -1.30
N GLU A 470 -20.27 -26.97 -2.20
CA GLU A 470 -18.88 -27.26 -1.85
C GLU A 470 -18.19 -26.03 -1.25
N LYS A 471 -17.43 -26.23 -0.15
CA LYS A 471 -16.87 -25.13 0.65
C LYS A 471 -16.07 -24.11 -0.19
N GLY A 472 -15.32 -24.58 -1.19
CA GLY A 472 -14.40 -23.74 -1.97
C GLY A 472 -15.02 -22.85 -3.06
N ILE A 473 -16.30 -23.00 -3.38
CA ILE A 473 -16.96 -22.22 -4.45
C ILE A 473 -16.95 -20.71 -4.16
N MET A 474 -16.88 -20.31 -2.88
CA MET A 474 -17.11 -18.92 -2.46
C MET A 474 -16.28 -18.45 -1.24
N HIS A 475 -15.07 -18.97 -1.07
CA HIS A 475 -14.13 -18.41 -0.10
C HIS A 475 -13.49 -17.10 -0.62
N GLY A 476 -13.38 -16.09 0.25
CA GLY A 476 -12.57 -14.89 -0.05
C GLY A 476 -13.31 -13.61 -0.41
N TYR A 477 -14.53 -13.40 0.11
CA TYR A 477 -15.28 -12.18 -0.19
C TYR A 477 -15.44 -11.33 1.08
N PRO A 478 -14.96 -10.07 1.07
CA PRO A 478 -14.59 -9.34 2.28
C PRO A 478 -15.75 -8.94 3.23
N ASN A 479 -17.00 -9.22 2.88
CA ASN A 479 -18.19 -8.96 3.70
C ASN A 479 -19.09 -10.18 3.94
N ALA A 480 -18.78 -11.33 3.33
CA ALA A 480 -19.59 -12.54 3.42
C ALA A 480 -18.81 -13.63 4.17
N TYR A 481 -19.33 -14.05 5.31
CA TYR A 481 -18.73 -15.11 6.12
C TYR A 481 -19.48 -16.41 5.90
N PHE A 482 -18.93 -17.26 5.03
CA PHE A 482 -19.48 -18.60 4.81
C PHE A 482 -19.22 -19.45 6.04
N ARG A 483 -20.31 -20.03 6.55
CA ARG A 483 -20.35 -20.93 7.69
C ARG A 483 -20.84 -22.28 7.19
N ASP A 484 -20.23 -23.33 7.71
CA ASP A 484 -20.75 -24.68 7.56
C ASP A 484 -22.20 -24.74 8.05
N TRP A 485 -22.95 -25.71 7.55
CA TRP A 485 -24.34 -25.89 7.92
C TRP A 485 -24.51 -26.15 9.43
N ASP A 486 -24.98 -25.12 10.15
CA ASP A 486 -25.35 -25.16 11.56
C ASP A 486 -26.63 -24.33 11.75
N VAL A 487 -27.77 -25.02 11.84
CA VAL A 487 -29.08 -24.38 11.96
C VAL A 487 -29.20 -23.60 13.25
N ASP A 488 -28.77 -24.17 14.37
CA ASP A 488 -28.92 -23.54 15.69
C ASP A 488 -27.98 -22.35 15.83
N GLY A 489 -26.76 -22.45 15.28
CA GLY A 489 -25.84 -21.33 15.12
C GLY A 489 -26.43 -20.20 14.30
N ALA A 490 -27.03 -20.51 13.13
CA ALA A 490 -27.67 -19.52 12.26
C ALA A 490 -28.84 -18.81 12.94
N LYS A 491 -29.71 -19.56 13.64
CA LYS A 491 -30.82 -18.99 14.40
C LYS A 491 -30.34 -18.07 15.51
N ARG A 492 -29.34 -18.50 16.29
CA ARG A 492 -28.75 -17.70 17.37
C ARG A 492 -28.14 -16.41 16.82
N ALA A 493 -27.35 -16.51 15.77
CA ALA A 493 -26.75 -15.35 15.10
C ALA A 493 -27.80 -14.32 14.64
N LEU A 494 -28.91 -14.78 14.07
CA LEU A 494 -30.02 -13.91 13.66
C LEU A 494 -30.69 -13.24 14.86
N LEU A 495 -30.96 -14.01 15.92
CA LEU A 495 -31.57 -13.49 17.16
C LEU A 495 -30.65 -12.51 17.91
N ASP A 496 -29.33 -12.67 17.80
CA ASP A 496 -28.32 -11.74 18.30
C ASP A 496 -28.22 -10.46 17.43
N GLY A 497 -29.07 -10.35 16.41
CA GLY A 497 -29.21 -9.17 15.56
C GLY A 497 -28.35 -9.20 14.31
N LYS A 498 -27.49 -10.20 14.07
CA LYS A 498 -26.57 -10.23 12.92
C LYS A 498 -27.31 -10.30 11.58
N PHE A 499 -26.68 -9.82 10.51
CA PHE A 499 -27.15 -10.07 9.15
C PHE A 499 -26.87 -11.52 8.79
N VAL A 500 -27.93 -12.33 8.65
CA VAL A 500 -27.83 -13.76 8.38
C VAL A 500 -28.67 -14.15 7.18
N VAL A 501 -28.09 -14.95 6.30
CA VAL A 501 -28.78 -15.61 5.19
C VAL A 501 -28.49 -17.11 5.23
N ILE A 502 -29.54 -17.91 5.02
CA ILE A 502 -29.35 -19.33 4.70
C ILE A 502 -29.34 -19.51 3.19
N TRP A 503 -28.41 -20.31 2.70
CA TRP A 503 -28.27 -20.63 1.29
C TRP A 503 -28.45 -22.13 1.06
N LEU A 504 -29.57 -22.48 0.44
CA LEU A 504 -30.02 -23.87 0.29
C LEU A 504 -30.02 -24.23 -1.19
N VAL A 505 -29.16 -25.18 -1.58
CA VAL A 505 -29.00 -25.63 -2.96
C VAL A 505 -29.38 -27.09 -3.07
N ASN A 506 -30.33 -27.43 -3.95
CA ASN A 506 -30.80 -28.81 -4.19
C ASN A 506 -31.21 -29.57 -2.91
N GLN A 507 -31.80 -28.88 -1.93
CA GLN A 507 -32.29 -29.50 -0.69
C GLN A 507 -33.74 -30.00 -0.86
N ASP A 508 -34.17 -30.92 0.00
CA ASP A 508 -35.56 -31.41 -0.01
C ASP A 508 -36.53 -30.27 0.37
N PRO A 509 -37.43 -29.85 -0.54
CA PRO A 509 -38.35 -28.74 -0.26
C PRO A 509 -39.30 -29.01 0.91
N LYS A 510 -39.69 -30.27 1.16
CA LYS A 510 -40.61 -30.61 2.26
C LYS A 510 -39.90 -30.56 3.60
N GLU A 511 -38.66 -31.04 3.66
CA GLU A 511 -37.84 -31.03 4.89
C GLU A 511 -37.51 -29.59 5.31
N PHE A 512 -37.14 -28.73 4.35
CA PHE A 512 -36.62 -27.39 4.65
C PHE A 512 -37.64 -26.27 4.64
N ALA A 513 -38.85 -26.46 4.09
CA ALA A 513 -39.89 -25.42 4.09
C ALA A 513 -40.16 -24.80 5.49
N PRO A 514 -40.29 -25.59 6.58
CA PRO A 514 -40.49 -25.02 7.92
C PRO A 514 -39.34 -24.13 8.39
N LEU A 515 -38.10 -24.47 8.02
CA LEU A 515 -36.92 -23.67 8.37
C LEU A 515 -36.89 -22.35 7.58
N VAL A 516 -37.21 -22.41 6.29
CA VAL A 516 -37.33 -21.24 5.42
C VAL A 516 -38.38 -20.27 5.97
N ASP A 517 -39.56 -20.79 6.34
CA ASP A 517 -40.63 -19.99 6.92
C ASP A 517 -40.20 -19.34 8.25
N TRP A 518 -39.56 -20.11 9.14
CA TRP A 518 -39.04 -19.59 10.39
C TRP A 518 -38.06 -18.44 10.17
N PHE A 519 -37.12 -18.57 9.22
CA PHE A 519 -36.15 -17.52 8.91
C PHE A 519 -36.84 -16.25 8.43
N LEU A 520 -37.78 -16.37 7.50
CA LEU A 520 -38.50 -15.21 6.94
C LEU A 520 -39.37 -14.51 8.00
N GLU A 521 -39.98 -15.25 8.93
CA GLU A 521 -40.76 -14.68 10.04
C GLU A 521 -39.90 -13.89 11.04
N HIS A 522 -38.63 -14.26 11.19
CA HIS A 522 -37.68 -13.61 12.10
C HIS A 522 -36.78 -12.58 11.38
N SER A 523 -37.22 -12.06 10.23
CA SER A 523 -36.46 -11.12 9.39
C SER A 523 -35.11 -11.65 8.88
N GLY A 524 -34.92 -12.97 8.87
CA GLY A 524 -33.77 -13.63 8.25
C GLY A 524 -33.89 -13.68 6.72
N GLY A 525 -32.75 -13.89 6.06
CA GLY A 525 -32.66 -14.03 4.61
C GLY A 525 -32.66 -15.48 4.13
N VAL A 526 -33.21 -15.74 2.95
CA VAL A 526 -33.15 -17.05 2.31
C VAL A 526 -32.76 -16.90 0.84
N VAL A 527 -31.71 -17.62 0.42
CA VAL A 527 -31.44 -17.91 -0.99
C VAL A 527 -31.74 -19.38 -1.22
N TRP A 528 -32.76 -19.66 -2.02
CA TRP A 528 -33.21 -21.02 -2.34
C TRP A 528 -32.92 -21.33 -3.80
N MET A 529 -32.14 -22.38 -4.07
CA MET A 529 -31.78 -22.82 -5.41
C MET A 529 -32.25 -24.26 -5.61
N GLY A 530 -33.21 -24.48 -6.50
CA GLY A 530 -33.76 -25.82 -6.74
C GLY A 530 -35.28 -25.85 -6.89
N MET A 531 -35.89 -27.00 -6.61
CA MET A 531 -37.33 -27.21 -6.75
C MET A 531 -38.13 -26.28 -5.82
N PRO A 532 -39.27 -25.69 -6.24
CA PRO A 532 -40.12 -24.88 -5.38
C PRO A 532 -40.56 -25.63 -4.11
N PHE A 533 -40.60 -24.94 -2.97
CA PHE A 533 -40.97 -25.51 -1.68
C PHE A 533 -42.45 -25.24 -1.33
N PRO A 534 -43.11 -26.17 -0.62
CA PRO A 534 -44.56 -26.12 -0.38
C PRO A 534 -44.94 -25.18 0.77
N SER A 535 -44.70 -23.87 0.58
CA SER A 535 -45.11 -22.81 1.52
C SER A 535 -45.74 -21.62 0.80
N LYS A 536 -46.58 -20.87 1.53
CA LYS A 536 -47.13 -19.58 1.08
C LYS A 536 -46.02 -18.55 0.85
N ASN A 537 -44.89 -18.67 1.55
CA ASN A 537 -43.73 -17.79 1.39
C ASN A 537 -42.85 -18.15 0.18
N CYS A 538 -43.09 -19.28 -0.50
CA CYS A 538 -42.41 -19.56 -1.76
C CYS A 538 -42.84 -18.54 -2.82
N PRO A 539 -41.92 -17.80 -3.47
CA PRO A 539 -42.27 -16.72 -4.40
C PRO A 539 -42.76 -17.22 -5.76
N VAL A 540 -42.74 -18.53 -5.98
CA VAL A 540 -43.07 -19.13 -7.28
C VAL A 540 -43.97 -20.36 -7.13
N GLU A 541 -44.52 -20.79 -8.26
CA GLU A 541 -45.25 -22.05 -8.43
C GLU A 541 -44.59 -22.90 -9.52
N LEU A 542 -44.47 -24.20 -9.29
CA LEU A 542 -43.90 -25.13 -10.26
C LEU A 542 -44.87 -25.33 -11.44
N VAL A 543 -44.37 -25.21 -12.66
CA VAL A 543 -45.09 -25.54 -13.90
C VAL A 543 -44.58 -26.86 -14.47
N ARG A 544 -43.25 -27.01 -14.58
CA ARG A 544 -42.61 -28.23 -15.10
C ARG A 544 -41.25 -28.44 -14.44
N ALA A 545 -40.98 -29.67 -14.01
CA ALA A 545 -39.67 -30.08 -13.50
C ALA A 545 -38.72 -30.52 -14.64
N ASP A 546 -37.43 -30.66 -14.31
CA ASP A 546 -36.39 -31.28 -15.15
C ASP A 546 -36.25 -30.68 -16.55
N VAL A 547 -36.05 -29.37 -16.59
CA VAL A 547 -35.77 -28.63 -17.82
C VAL A 547 -34.29 -28.29 -17.94
N ARG A 548 -33.78 -28.15 -19.17
CA ARG A 548 -32.37 -27.83 -19.42
C ARG A 548 -32.19 -26.56 -20.25
N PRO A 549 -32.36 -25.36 -19.65
CA PRO A 549 -32.05 -24.11 -20.33
C PRO A 549 -30.54 -23.96 -20.56
N GLN A 550 -30.17 -23.44 -21.72
CA GLN A 550 -28.76 -23.17 -22.06
C GLN A 550 -28.31 -21.80 -21.60
N TRP A 551 -29.23 -20.85 -21.44
CA TRP A 551 -28.87 -19.47 -21.15
C TRP A 551 -29.74 -18.91 -20.03
N LEU A 552 -29.12 -18.18 -19.11
CA LEU A 552 -29.75 -17.30 -18.14
C LEU A 552 -29.62 -15.87 -18.65
N THR A 553 -30.72 -15.13 -18.75
CA THR A 553 -30.69 -13.71 -19.13
C THR A 553 -31.22 -12.82 -18.02
N ILE A 554 -30.54 -11.71 -17.77
CA ILE A 554 -31.00 -10.67 -16.84
C ILE A 554 -31.80 -9.66 -17.68
N GLY A 555 -33.07 -9.45 -17.33
CA GLY A 555 -33.98 -8.60 -18.09
C GLY A 555 -33.46 -7.17 -18.26
N ARG A 556 -33.83 -6.50 -19.38
CA ARG A 556 -33.43 -5.12 -19.73
C ARG A 556 -34.04 -4.03 -18.82
N ALA A 557 -34.71 -4.36 -17.72
CA ALA A 557 -35.19 -3.37 -16.76
C ALA A 557 -33.98 -2.69 -16.10
N ARG A 558 -33.59 -1.53 -16.66
CA ARG A 558 -32.30 -0.85 -16.48
C ARG A 558 -32.00 -0.29 -15.08
N THR A 559 -32.72 -0.67 -14.02
CA THR A 559 -32.68 0.11 -12.77
C THR A 559 -32.65 -0.66 -11.46
N HIS A 560 -32.73 -2.00 -11.43
CA HIS A 560 -32.73 -2.71 -10.15
C HIS A 560 -31.30 -2.76 -9.55
N PRO A 561 -31.03 -2.15 -8.38
CA PRO A 561 -29.68 -2.01 -7.84
C PRO A 561 -28.96 -3.34 -7.56
N LEU A 562 -29.70 -4.42 -7.29
CA LEU A 562 -29.18 -5.79 -7.14
C LEU A 562 -28.44 -6.34 -8.36
N ILE A 563 -28.87 -6.00 -9.58
CA ILE A 563 -28.30 -6.52 -10.83
C ILE A 563 -27.47 -5.47 -11.58
N ALA A 564 -27.54 -4.20 -11.16
CA ALA A 564 -26.80 -3.09 -11.77
C ALA A 564 -25.28 -3.33 -11.91
N PRO A 565 -24.58 -3.98 -10.95
CA PRO A 565 -23.16 -4.29 -11.10
C PRO A 565 -22.88 -5.35 -12.18
N VAL A 566 -23.82 -6.28 -12.39
CA VAL A 566 -23.67 -7.45 -13.29
C VAL A 566 -24.08 -7.12 -14.73
N ILE A 567 -25.05 -6.21 -14.92
CA ILE A 567 -25.56 -5.78 -16.25
C ILE A 567 -24.47 -5.17 -17.15
N ARG A 568 -23.40 -4.60 -16.58
CA ARG A 568 -22.28 -4.03 -17.34
C ARG A 568 -21.53 -5.07 -18.17
N PHE A 569 -21.74 -6.35 -17.90
CA PHE A 569 -21.14 -7.47 -18.58
C PHE A 569 -22.25 -8.32 -19.20
N LYS A 570 -22.43 -8.22 -20.52
CA LYS A 570 -23.40 -8.93 -21.40
C LYS A 570 -24.51 -9.75 -20.68
N GLY A 571 -25.78 -9.37 -20.89
CA GLY A 571 -26.94 -9.93 -20.20
C GLY A 571 -27.36 -11.38 -20.53
N ALA A 572 -26.47 -12.26 -21.00
CA ALA A 572 -26.75 -13.69 -21.16
C ALA A 572 -25.56 -14.55 -20.72
N PHE A 573 -25.81 -15.56 -19.89
CA PHE A 573 -24.83 -16.49 -19.31
C PHE A 573 -25.21 -17.92 -19.70
N GLY A 574 -24.29 -18.77 -20.15
CA GLY A 574 -24.65 -20.12 -20.60
C GLY A 574 -23.57 -21.18 -20.38
N PRO A 575 -23.90 -22.42 -19.96
CA PRO A 575 -22.98 -23.52 -19.83
C PRO A 575 -23.00 -24.42 -21.08
N GLU A 576 -21.95 -25.22 -21.28
CA GLU A 576 -21.80 -26.11 -22.45
C GLU A 576 -22.92 -27.18 -22.54
N HIS A 577 -23.50 -27.59 -21.41
CA HIS A 577 -24.46 -28.71 -21.34
C HIS A 577 -25.88 -28.32 -20.87
N GLY A 578 -26.12 -27.01 -20.68
CA GLY A 578 -27.36 -26.47 -20.10
C GLY A 578 -27.47 -26.69 -18.59
N PHE A 579 -28.07 -25.72 -17.89
CA PHE A 579 -28.32 -25.82 -16.45
C PHE A 579 -29.41 -26.85 -16.15
N ARG A 580 -29.36 -27.49 -14.99
CA ARG A 580 -30.57 -28.14 -14.45
C ARG A 580 -31.52 -27.05 -13.97
N GLY A 581 -32.68 -26.92 -14.60
CA GLY A 581 -33.66 -25.88 -14.28
C GLY A 581 -35.04 -26.42 -13.92
N TYR A 582 -35.90 -25.50 -13.50
CA TYR A 582 -37.33 -25.70 -13.26
C TYR A 582 -38.10 -24.60 -13.99
N MET A 583 -39.19 -24.97 -14.68
CA MET A 583 -40.11 -24.01 -15.26
C MET A 583 -41.09 -23.58 -14.18
N VAL A 584 -41.08 -22.30 -13.84
CA VAL A 584 -41.87 -21.75 -12.73
C VAL A 584 -42.69 -20.55 -13.15
N ARG A 585 -43.67 -20.18 -12.34
CA ARG A 585 -44.45 -18.94 -12.46
C ARG A 585 -44.24 -18.09 -11.21
N ALA A 586 -43.90 -16.82 -11.36
CA ALA A 586 -43.80 -15.90 -10.23
C ALA A 586 -45.20 -15.56 -9.69
N LYS A 587 -45.33 -15.47 -8.37
CA LYS A 587 -46.55 -14.97 -7.70
C LYS A 587 -46.63 -13.44 -7.76
N GLU A 588 -47.80 -12.87 -7.52
CA GLU A 588 -48.05 -11.42 -7.66
C GLU A 588 -47.17 -10.55 -6.75
N GLN A 589 -46.85 -11.05 -5.55
CA GLN A 589 -45.98 -10.39 -4.56
C GLN A 589 -44.48 -10.52 -4.86
N SER A 590 -44.12 -11.03 -6.03
CA SER A 590 -42.74 -11.34 -6.39
C SER A 590 -42.27 -10.57 -7.61
N GLU A 591 -40.97 -10.40 -7.73
CA GLU A 591 -40.31 -9.70 -8.82
C GLU A 591 -39.36 -10.65 -9.56
N VAL A 592 -39.46 -10.66 -10.88
CA VAL A 592 -38.60 -11.48 -11.75
C VAL A 592 -37.35 -10.68 -12.10
N ILE A 593 -36.19 -11.21 -11.72
CA ILE A 593 -34.88 -10.57 -11.91
C ILE A 593 -34.15 -11.12 -13.13
N ALA A 594 -34.34 -12.41 -13.44
CA ALA A 594 -33.76 -13.08 -14.60
C ALA A 594 -34.73 -14.11 -15.17
N THR A 595 -34.57 -14.43 -16.45
CA THR A 595 -35.37 -15.43 -17.18
C THR A 595 -34.48 -16.44 -17.89
N TRP A 596 -35.03 -17.61 -18.18
CA TRP A 596 -34.37 -18.64 -18.97
C TRP A 596 -34.48 -18.35 -20.47
N LEU A 597 -33.45 -18.76 -21.22
CA LEU A 597 -33.43 -18.79 -22.67
C LEU A 597 -32.84 -20.14 -23.12
N THR A 598 -33.47 -20.77 -24.10
CA THR A 598 -32.84 -21.75 -24.98
C THR A 598 -32.14 -21.01 -26.11
N ASP A 599 -31.23 -21.69 -26.82
CA ASP A 599 -30.43 -21.15 -27.92
C ASP A 599 -31.14 -20.05 -28.73
N LEU A 600 -30.42 -19.06 -29.26
CA LEU A 600 -30.98 -17.91 -30.01
C LEU A 600 -31.75 -18.31 -31.30
N SER A 601 -31.91 -19.61 -31.55
CA SER A 601 -32.61 -20.19 -32.69
C SER A 601 -34.06 -20.55 -32.34
N PRO A 602 -35.08 -20.17 -33.14
CA PRO A 602 -36.49 -20.09 -32.71
C PRO A 602 -37.22 -21.43 -32.50
N ALA A 603 -36.53 -22.56 -32.45
CA ALA A 603 -37.12 -23.87 -32.74
C ALA A 603 -37.49 -24.73 -31.51
N LYS A 604 -37.24 -24.31 -30.26
CA LYS A 604 -37.62 -25.08 -29.04
C LYS A 604 -38.18 -24.20 -27.91
N ALA A 605 -39.26 -23.49 -28.21
CA ALA A 605 -39.98 -22.58 -27.33
C ALA A 605 -40.69 -23.20 -26.09
N SER A 606 -40.01 -23.99 -25.24
CA SER A 606 -40.66 -24.59 -24.04
C SER A 606 -40.26 -23.99 -22.68
N ILE A 607 -39.27 -23.09 -22.64
CA ILE A 607 -38.83 -22.44 -21.38
C ILE A 607 -38.40 -20.97 -21.55
N ASP A 608 -38.30 -20.48 -22.78
CA ASP A 608 -37.84 -19.12 -23.06
C ASP A 608 -38.72 -18.06 -22.41
N GLY A 609 -38.09 -17.09 -21.75
CA GLY A 609 -38.78 -16.01 -21.05
C GLY A 609 -39.41 -16.42 -19.72
N THR A 610 -39.30 -17.70 -19.31
CA THR A 610 -39.81 -18.12 -17.99
C THR A 610 -38.90 -17.61 -16.87
N PRO A 611 -39.46 -17.26 -15.69
CA PRO A 611 -38.67 -16.79 -14.57
C PRO A 611 -37.58 -17.79 -14.15
N ALA A 612 -36.35 -17.28 -14.01
CA ALA A 612 -35.19 -18.02 -13.56
C ALA A 612 -34.74 -17.59 -12.16
N ILE A 613 -34.76 -16.28 -11.90
CA ILE A 613 -34.46 -15.71 -10.58
C ILE A 613 -35.63 -14.81 -10.19
N VAL A 614 -36.19 -15.06 -9.01
CA VAL A 614 -37.36 -14.37 -8.48
C VAL A 614 -37.08 -13.94 -7.05
N ILE A 615 -37.32 -12.68 -6.73
CA ILE A 615 -37.21 -12.15 -5.37
C ILE A 615 -38.58 -11.73 -4.83
N SER A 616 -38.70 -11.66 -3.51
CA SER A 616 -39.87 -11.05 -2.86
C SER A 616 -39.85 -9.52 -2.99
N ARG A 617 -41.02 -8.90 -3.20
CA ARG A 617 -41.19 -7.45 -3.12
C ARG A 617 -41.39 -6.94 -1.69
N ASP A 618 -41.69 -7.83 -0.75
CA ASP A 618 -41.86 -7.47 0.66
C ASP A 618 -40.47 -7.41 1.34
N PRO A 619 -40.00 -6.23 1.77
CA PRO A 619 -38.68 -6.07 2.40
C PRO A 619 -38.57 -6.80 3.75
N LYS A 620 -39.70 -7.21 4.35
CA LYS A 620 -39.71 -8.03 5.57
C LYS A 620 -39.54 -9.52 5.27
N ARG A 621 -39.74 -9.96 4.03
CA ARG A 621 -39.62 -11.35 3.58
C ARG A 621 -38.53 -11.46 2.53
N ARG A 622 -37.28 -11.49 2.97
CA ARG A 622 -36.10 -11.45 2.09
C ARG A 622 -35.75 -12.83 1.53
N ILE A 623 -36.53 -13.28 0.54
CA ILE A 623 -36.29 -14.52 -0.18
C ILE A 623 -35.89 -14.26 -1.65
N ALA A 624 -34.78 -14.86 -2.06
CA ALA A 624 -34.37 -14.98 -3.45
C ALA A 624 -34.47 -16.46 -3.86
N TYR A 625 -35.31 -16.74 -4.85
CA TYR A 625 -35.50 -18.05 -5.43
C TYR A 625 -34.79 -18.13 -6.78
N VAL A 626 -33.99 -19.18 -6.98
CA VAL A 626 -33.36 -19.53 -8.25
C VAL A 626 -33.91 -20.86 -8.72
N ALA A 627 -34.48 -20.86 -9.92
CA ALA A 627 -35.13 -22.01 -10.54
C ALA A 627 -34.12 -23.00 -11.14
N SER A 628 -32.97 -23.19 -10.46
CA SER A 628 -31.83 -24.00 -10.89
C SER A 628 -30.81 -24.03 -9.75
N ASP A 629 -29.97 -25.05 -9.71
CA ASP A 629 -28.74 -25.05 -8.89
C ASP A 629 -27.60 -24.27 -9.54
N LEU A 630 -27.75 -23.90 -10.83
CA LEU A 630 -26.73 -23.23 -11.63
C LEU A 630 -25.38 -23.98 -11.68
N GLU A 631 -25.32 -25.25 -11.29
CA GLU A 631 -24.07 -26.02 -11.09
C GLU A 631 -23.16 -25.48 -9.96
N VAL A 632 -23.70 -24.69 -9.02
CA VAL A 632 -22.98 -24.17 -7.82
C VAL A 632 -22.74 -25.23 -6.74
N ASP A 633 -22.88 -26.51 -7.08
CA ASP A 633 -22.51 -27.64 -6.25
C ASP A 633 -21.06 -28.09 -6.51
N ASN A 634 -20.38 -27.56 -7.53
CA ASN A 634 -19.00 -27.92 -7.90
C ASN A 634 -18.03 -26.72 -7.96
N GLU A 635 -16.96 -26.74 -7.16
CA GLU A 635 -15.91 -25.71 -7.09
C GLU A 635 -15.22 -25.41 -8.43
N ARG A 636 -14.97 -26.45 -9.25
CA ARG A 636 -14.22 -26.30 -10.50
C ARG A 636 -14.89 -25.35 -11.51
N ASN A 637 -16.19 -25.14 -11.39
CA ASN A 637 -16.95 -24.26 -12.28
C ASN A 637 -16.81 -22.77 -11.91
N TYR A 638 -16.26 -22.44 -10.74
CA TYR A 638 -16.26 -21.10 -10.15
C TYR A 638 -14.89 -20.59 -9.65
N LEU A 639 -13.80 -21.34 -9.91
CA LEU A 639 -12.44 -20.95 -9.53
C LEU A 639 -12.02 -19.61 -10.16
N PHE A 640 -11.64 -18.65 -9.31
CA PHE A 640 -11.28 -17.29 -9.70
C PHE A 640 -9.88 -17.19 -10.34
N GLU A 641 -8.99 -18.15 -10.02
CA GLU A 641 -7.56 -18.10 -10.38
C GLU A 641 -7.22 -18.80 -11.72
N GLU A 642 -8.14 -19.57 -12.30
CA GLU A 642 -7.87 -20.27 -13.55
C GLU A 642 -8.17 -19.40 -14.78
N ARG A 643 -7.16 -19.24 -15.65
CA ARG A 643 -7.23 -18.55 -16.96
C ARG A 643 -8.19 -19.21 -17.98
N TRP A 644 -8.89 -20.27 -17.58
CA TRP A 644 -9.86 -20.98 -18.38
C TRP A 644 -11.22 -20.31 -18.22
N HIS A 645 -11.31 -19.04 -18.64
CA HIS A 645 -12.50 -18.19 -18.57
C HIS A 645 -13.64 -18.73 -19.46
N LYS A 646 -14.15 -19.91 -19.15
CA LYS A 646 -15.30 -20.53 -19.80
C LYS A 646 -16.55 -19.69 -19.45
N HIS A 647 -17.14 -19.10 -20.48
CA HIS A 647 -18.54 -18.63 -20.52
C HIS A 647 -19.04 -17.65 -19.44
N ASN A 648 -18.24 -16.67 -19.01
CA ASN A 648 -18.70 -15.59 -18.13
C ASN A 648 -19.29 -16.03 -16.77
N LEU A 649 -19.12 -17.30 -16.34
CA LEU A 649 -19.72 -17.86 -15.12
C LEU A 649 -19.28 -17.13 -13.84
N TRP A 650 -18.13 -16.47 -13.87
CA TRP A 650 -17.70 -15.60 -12.76
C TRP A 650 -18.72 -14.48 -12.46
N HIS A 651 -19.37 -13.89 -13.47
CA HIS A 651 -20.41 -12.88 -13.26
C HIS A 651 -21.65 -13.44 -12.57
N LEU A 652 -21.90 -14.74 -12.74
CA LEU A 652 -22.95 -15.46 -12.03
C LEU A 652 -22.63 -15.52 -10.54
N THR A 653 -21.36 -15.72 -10.18
CA THR A 653 -20.87 -15.59 -8.80
C THR A 653 -21.18 -14.19 -8.26
N TYR A 654 -20.89 -13.13 -9.02
CA TYR A 654 -21.23 -11.75 -8.61
C TYR A 654 -22.73 -11.58 -8.37
N LEU A 655 -23.58 -12.16 -9.22
CA LEU A 655 -25.03 -12.13 -9.05
C LEU A 655 -25.45 -12.83 -7.74
N ILE A 656 -24.93 -14.04 -7.49
CA ILE A 656 -25.22 -14.81 -6.28
C ILE A 656 -24.82 -14.03 -5.02
N TYR A 657 -23.65 -13.40 -5.01
CA TYR A 657 -23.23 -12.56 -3.88
C TYR A 657 -24.18 -11.38 -3.61
N ASN A 658 -24.67 -10.72 -4.66
CA ASN A 658 -25.64 -9.63 -4.49
C ASN A 658 -26.98 -10.16 -3.96
N LEU A 659 -27.42 -11.34 -4.40
CA LEU A 659 -28.61 -12.00 -3.86
C LEU A 659 -28.43 -12.36 -2.39
N LEU A 660 -27.28 -12.91 -2.00
CA LEU A 660 -26.96 -13.24 -0.60
C LEU A 660 -26.91 -12.00 0.28
N ALA A 661 -26.25 -10.93 -0.16
CA ALA A 661 -26.15 -9.66 0.58
C ALA A 661 -27.51 -8.97 0.73
N TRP A 662 -28.36 -9.03 -0.30
CA TRP A 662 -29.73 -8.52 -0.21
C TRP A 662 -30.60 -9.36 0.71
N ALA A 663 -30.54 -10.69 0.55
CA ALA A 663 -31.34 -11.60 1.36
C ALA A 663 -30.99 -11.44 2.85
N SER A 664 -29.70 -11.32 3.19
CA SER A 664 -29.26 -11.10 4.57
C SER A 664 -29.70 -9.75 5.16
N GLY A 665 -30.04 -8.77 4.32
CA GLY A 665 -30.33 -7.40 4.72
C GLY A 665 -29.11 -6.50 4.83
N ALA A 666 -27.92 -7.00 4.51
CA ALA A 666 -26.67 -6.23 4.51
C ALA A 666 -26.56 -5.25 3.33
N SER A 667 -27.39 -5.42 2.29
CA SER A 667 -27.52 -4.50 1.16
C SER A 667 -28.98 -4.08 0.96
N PRO A 668 -29.28 -2.78 0.77
CA PRO A 668 -30.62 -2.31 0.43
C PRO A 668 -31.04 -2.67 -1.00
N ILE A 669 -32.33 -2.47 -1.29
CA ILE A 669 -32.94 -2.52 -2.63
C ILE A 669 -32.38 -1.42 -3.52
#